data_AF-A0A950BDH6-F1
#
_entry.id   AF-A0A950BDH6-F1
#
_cell.length_a   1.000
_cell.length_b   1.000
_cell.length_c   1.000
_cell.angle_alpha   90.00
_cell.angle_beta   90.00
_cell.angle_gamma   90.00
#
_symmetry.space_group_name_H-M   'P 1'
#
loop_
_entity.id
_entity.type
_entity.pdbx_description
1 polymer ?
#
loop_
_entity_poly.entity_id
_entity_poly.type
_entity_poly.pdbx_seq_one_letter_code
_entity_poly.pdbx_strand_id
1 'polypeptide(L)'
;KPLNVAAVLELTVAEAALLFSQDRDVIRALQPIVDVGLEYVKLGQPVPTLSGGEAQRLKLAGFLAEAAKAQSKSKQSLARKGTLFLFDEPTTGLHFEDIAKLMRALRKLLEAGHSLIVIEHNLDVIRASDWLIDLGPEGGDGGGLIVAEGTPEDVRHAPGSHTAQALREYDLAMGVGGEAVREVAPMLYKPERKAKASQVPQAKNAIEIVNAKEHNLKNLSVDVPRGKFNVVTGVSGSGKSTLAFDILFNEGQRRYLESLNAYARSIVQPAGRPEVDAVYGIPPTVAIEQRLSRGGRKSTVGTTTEVWHFLRLLYVKLGVQHCIHDDAVVQPQTEESIAAQLMTHFRGQTIGLLSPLVVNRKGVYTELADWARPRGYTHLRVDGEFLPTTGFPRIDRFKEHTIELPVASVTVTAANEGELRAQLRQALEIGKGVLHVLSGLENLADAMQGGQSTAGIGALQVFSTQRACPVCATSYAELDPRLFSYNSKHGWCPDCVGTGVKLSKEQRKVYDDTLLADDNRGREVKFEGQEVEDLAEVECPTCRGTRLNPTARAVKFHGIGITDIAQLSVSDVRRWVQQLALSGHMTSREADIARDLIPEIQSRLEFLEEVGLGYLTLDRGAPTLSGGEAQRIRLAAQLGSNLQGVCYVLDEPTIGLHARDNQILLNALHKLGDKGNTLVVVEHDEDTIRRADHIIDIGPSAGIRGGRLVAEGTVADIMAAEDSVTGRYLLHAMRHPFQSRRWVGEGEPPVTAEAAAKTEAAAAEQQAVTEAKTSKTRKKKAVAATEVEAVPESSALKWLSVLGAHMHNLQNVDARVPLERLVAVTGVSGSGKSTLSRDVLLANVAAWVGQRATKAGRDAMDAGKAPALIGCKGLQGFESVDRVLEVDQTPIGKTPRSCPATYIGFWDTIRKLFAETLEAKARGYAAGRFSFNTGEGRCPACEGQGVRTIEMSFLPDVKVPCEVCHGARFNPETLAVSWRGKSIGDVLQMEVDEAVEFFASMPSIAHPLQLLQDVGLG
;
A
#
# COMPACT_ATOMS: atom_id res chain seq x y z
N LYS A 1 34.56 11.19 -28.97
CA LYS A 1 34.95 9.76 -28.89
C LYS A 1 33.90 8.96 -29.65
N PRO A 2 34.25 7.91 -30.42
CA PRO A 2 33.24 6.98 -30.90
C PRO A 2 32.60 6.29 -29.69
N LEU A 3 31.28 6.43 -29.56
CA LEU A 3 30.48 5.75 -28.53
C LEU A 3 29.87 4.50 -29.19
N ASN A 4 29.93 3.36 -28.51
CA ASN A 4 29.18 2.16 -28.89
C ASN A 4 27.80 2.19 -28.21
N VAL A 5 26.88 1.31 -28.61
CA VAL A 5 25.50 1.28 -28.08
C VAL A 5 25.48 1.18 -26.56
N ALA A 6 26.27 0.27 -25.96
CA ALA A 6 26.40 0.17 -24.50
C ALA A 6 26.83 1.49 -23.83
N ALA A 7 27.75 2.25 -24.44
CA ALA A 7 28.16 3.55 -23.92
C ALA A 7 27.12 4.65 -24.17
N VAL A 8 26.20 4.49 -25.13
CA VAL A 8 25.05 5.39 -25.33
C VAL A 8 23.96 5.11 -24.29
N LEU A 9 23.73 3.84 -23.96
CA LEU A 9 22.72 3.41 -22.98
C LEU A 9 23.04 3.80 -21.54
N GLU A 10 24.33 3.87 -21.24
CA GLU A 10 24.83 4.40 -19.97
C GLU A 10 24.69 5.93 -19.87
N LEU A 11 24.39 6.63 -20.97
CA LEU A 11 24.10 8.05 -20.93
C LEU A 11 22.74 8.28 -20.29
N THR A 12 22.70 9.34 -19.48
CA THR A 12 21.43 9.94 -19.07
C THR A 12 20.72 10.56 -20.28
N VAL A 13 19.40 10.66 -20.24
CA VAL A 13 18.58 11.33 -21.27
C VAL A 13 19.12 12.74 -21.57
N ALA A 14 19.61 13.48 -20.56
CA ALA A 14 20.24 14.79 -20.74
C ALA A 14 21.53 14.72 -21.58
N GLU A 15 22.40 13.75 -21.30
CA GLU A 15 23.66 13.56 -22.01
C GLU A 15 23.39 13.13 -23.46
N ALA A 16 22.42 12.24 -23.67
CA ALA A 16 21.97 11.83 -24.99
C ALA A 16 21.37 13.01 -25.76
N ALA A 17 20.49 13.82 -25.15
CA ALA A 17 19.91 15.01 -25.79
C ALA A 17 20.97 16.06 -26.16
N LEU A 18 22.01 16.23 -25.34
CA LEU A 18 23.12 17.12 -25.67
C LEU A 18 23.95 16.57 -26.84
N LEU A 19 24.29 15.27 -26.78
CA LEU A 19 25.11 14.58 -27.76
C LEU A 19 24.43 14.53 -29.14
N PHE A 20 23.12 14.26 -29.18
CA PHE A 20 22.31 14.17 -30.40
C PHE A 20 21.55 15.47 -30.72
N SER A 21 21.99 16.61 -30.19
CA SER A 21 21.32 17.91 -30.35
C SER A 21 21.09 18.36 -31.81
N GLN A 22 21.87 17.82 -32.76
CA GLN A 22 21.71 18.09 -34.19
C GLN A 22 20.75 17.13 -34.92
N ASP A 23 20.35 16.03 -34.28
CA ASP A 23 19.43 15.04 -34.84
C ASP A 23 17.98 15.34 -34.40
N ARG A 24 17.16 15.79 -35.35
CA ARG A 24 15.80 16.25 -35.07
C ARG A 24 14.85 15.13 -34.68
N ASP A 25 15.10 13.89 -35.10
CA ASP A 25 14.19 12.78 -34.81
C ASP A 25 14.51 12.18 -33.44
N VAL A 26 15.80 12.05 -33.09
CA VAL A 26 16.23 11.65 -31.74
C VAL A 26 15.79 12.68 -30.69
N ILE A 27 15.98 13.97 -30.94
CA ILE A 27 15.53 15.02 -30.02
C ILE A 27 14.01 15.06 -29.90
N ARG A 28 13.26 14.74 -30.97
CA ARG A 28 11.79 14.66 -30.87
C ARG A 28 11.33 13.54 -29.94
N ALA A 29 12.08 12.44 -29.82
CA ALA A 29 11.81 11.34 -28.90
C ALA A 29 12.26 11.64 -27.46
N LEU A 30 13.45 12.22 -27.29
CA LEU A 30 14.02 12.50 -25.96
C LEU A 30 13.40 13.75 -25.28
N GLN A 31 12.96 14.74 -26.06
CA GLN A 31 12.47 16.01 -25.51
C GLN A 31 11.25 15.86 -24.58
N PRO A 32 10.22 15.05 -24.89
CA PRO A 32 9.13 14.78 -23.96
C PRO A 32 9.58 14.22 -22.61
N ILE A 33 10.65 13.42 -22.58
CA ILE A 33 11.21 12.82 -21.34
C ILE A 33 11.94 13.87 -20.52
N VAL A 34 12.67 14.78 -21.18
CA VAL A 34 13.27 15.97 -20.54
C VAL A 34 12.18 16.91 -20.02
N ASP A 35 11.12 17.12 -20.78
CA ASP A 35 10.03 18.03 -20.42
C ASP A 35 9.27 17.60 -19.15
N VAL A 36 9.22 16.29 -18.87
CA VAL A 36 8.65 15.74 -17.64
C VAL A 36 9.67 15.62 -16.49
N GLY A 37 10.91 16.06 -16.69
CA GLY A 37 11.95 16.09 -15.65
C GLY A 37 12.70 14.77 -15.44
N LEU A 38 12.64 13.83 -16.38
CA LEU A 38 13.34 12.54 -16.31
C LEU A 38 14.71 12.57 -17.02
N GLU A 39 15.31 13.75 -17.17
CA GLU A 39 16.56 13.92 -17.89
C GLU A 39 17.78 13.20 -17.25
N TYR A 40 17.64 12.67 -16.04
CA TYR A 40 18.67 11.93 -15.30
C TYR A 40 18.57 10.42 -15.45
N VAL A 41 17.44 9.91 -15.92
CA VAL A 41 17.24 8.48 -16.16
C VAL A 41 18.22 8.06 -17.26
N LYS A 42 18.91 6.94 -17.06
CA LYS A 42 19.76 6.37 -18.12
C LYS A 42 18.86 5.77 -19.19
N LEU A 43 19.26 5.88 -20.46
CA LEU A 43 18.48 5.30 -21.56
C LEU A 43 18.24 3.79 -21.33
N GLY A 44 19.30 3.05 -20.96
CA GLY A 44 19.21 1.62 -20.64
C GLY A 44 18.68 1.28 -19.25
N GLN A 45 18.10 2.22 -18.48
CA GLN A 45 17.62 1.92 -17.13
C GLN A 45 16.38 1.02 -17.18
N PRO A 46 16.37 -0.17 -16.52
CA PRO A 46 15.20 -1.04 -16.57
C PRO A 46 13.98 -0.41 -15.91
N VAL A 47 12.85 -0.37 -16.64
CA VAL A 47 11.55 0.19 -16.17
C VAL A 47 11.14 -0.21 -14.74
N PRO A 48 11.28 -1.48 -14.30
CA PRO A 48 10.85 -1.88 -12.96
C PRO A 48 11.69 -1.29 -11.83
N THR A 49 12.83 -0.67 -12.16
CA THR A 49 13.69 0.04 -11.19
C THR A 49 13.27 1.50 -10.99
N LEU A 50 12.36 2.01 -11.84
CA LEU A 50 11.82 3.35 -11.72
C LEU A 50 10.86 3.44 -10.53
N SER A 51 10.88 4.57 -9.84
CA SER A 51 9.89 4.89 -8.81
C SER A 51 8.48 5.03 -9.42
N GLY A 52 7.43 4.95 -8.59
CA GLY A 52 6.05 5.13 -9.06
C GLY A 52 5.84 6.45 -9.81
N GLY A 53 6.38 7.55 -9.26
CA GLY A 53 6.34 8.87 -9.90
C GLY A 53 7.22 9.00 -11.15
N GLU A 54 8.34 8.26 -11.25
CA GLU A 54 9.13 8.19 -12.48
C GLU A 54 8.40 7.44 -13.59
N ALA A 55 7.81 6.28 -13.28
CA ALA A 55 7.03 5.49 -14.22
C ALA A 55 5.81 6.28 -14.73
N GLN A 56 5.15 7.03 -13.85
CA GLN A 56 4.01 7.90 -14.21
C GLN A 56 4.42 9.02 -15.17
N ARG A 57 5.54 9.70 -14.90
CA ARG A 57 6.09 10.75 -15.76
C ARG A 57 6.55 10.20 -17.11
N LEU A 58 7.06 8.97 -17.15
CA LEU A 58 7.40 8.29 -18.40
C LEU A 58 6.17 8.00 -19.26
N LYS A 59 5.06 7.52 -18.65
CA LYS A 59 3.76 7.38 -19.33
C LYS A 59 3.30 8.73 -19.92
N LEU A 60 3.42 9.81 -19.14
CA LEU A 60 3.10 11.18 -19.59
C LEU A 60 3.96 11.63 -20.77
N ALA A 61 5.28 11.37 -20.74
CA ALA A 61 6.18 11.65 -21.86
C ALA A 61 5.74 10.93 -23.15
N GLY A 62 5.30 9.67 -23.03
CA GLY A 62 4.72 8.92 -24.14
C GLY A 62 3.50 9.60 -24.77
N PHE A 63 2.57 10.10 -23.96
CA PHE A 63 1.39 10.83 -24.46
C PHE A 63 1.75 12.18 -25.09
N LEU A 64 2.71 12.91 -24.52
CA LEU A 64 3.23 14.14 -25.12
C LEU A 64 3.87 13.89 -26.49
N ALA A 65 4.62 12.79 -26.63
CA ALA A 65 5.20 12.37 -27.90
C ALA A 65 4.12 12.04 -28.94
N GLU A 66 3.05 11.34 -28.54
CA GLU A 66 1.90 11.03 -29.41
C GLU A 66 1.16 12.29 -29.87
N ALA A 67 0.89 13.22 -28.94
CA ALA A 67 0.25 14.50 -29.24
C ALA A 67 1.09 15.35 -30.22
N ALA A 68 2.41 15.42 -30.01
CA ALA A 68 3.33 16.11 -30.93
C ALA A 68 3.37 15.46 -32.32
N LYS A 69 3.34 14.12 -32.41
CA LYS A 69 3.27 13.38 -33.67
C LYS A 69 1.95 13.68 -34.41
N ALA A 70 0.83 13.79 -33.69
CA ALA A 70 -0.50 14.02 -34.27
C ALA A 70 -0.69 15.43 -34.86
N GLN A 71 -0.03 16.46 -34.31
CA GLN A 71 -0.04 17.83 -34.84
C GLN A 71 0.74 17.97 -36.17
N SER A 72 1.77 17.15 -36.39
CA SER A 72 2.63 17.25 -37.59
C SER A 72 1.98 16.73 -38.89
N LYS A 73 0.94 15.89 -38.81
CA LYS A 73 0.36 15.17 -39.97
C LYS A 73 -0.89 15.80 -40.60
N SER A 74 -1.51 16.84 -40.01
CA SER A 74 -2.75 17.42 -40.56
C SER A 74 -2.74 18.95 -40.55
N LYS A 75 -2.79 19.58 -41.74
CA LYS A 75 -3.08 21.01 -41.93
C LYS A 75 -4.60 21.31 -42.02
N GLN A 76 -5.48 20.32 -41.80
CA GLN A 76 -6.93 20.52 -41.77
C GLN A 76 -7.47 20.48 -40.34
N SER A 77 -8.13 21.58 -39.92
CA SER A 77 -8.84 21.73 -38.64
C SER A 77 -10.22 21.05 -38.68
N LEU A 78 -10.26 19.73 -38.88
CA LEU A 78 -11.46 18.98 -38.53
C LEU A 78 -11.45 18.81 -37.01
N ALA A 79 -12.53 19.25 -36.34
CA ALA A 79 -12.69 19.20 -34.88
C ALA A 79 -12.46 17.78 -34.35
N ARG A 80 -11.23 17.49 -33.88
CA ARG A 80 -10.90 16.23 -33.23
C ARG A 80 -11.44 16.27 -31.81
N LYS A 81 -12.22 15.26 -31.42
CA LYS A 81 -12.67 15.06 -30.05
C LYS A 81 -11.46 14.81 -29.14
N GLY A 82 -11.43 15.42 -27.96
CA GLY A 82 -10.32 15.31 -27.02
C GLY A 82 -10.29 13.98 -26.27
N THR A 83 -9.10 13.57 -25.81
CA THR A 83 -8.92 12.50 -24.82
C THR A 83 -9.10 13.05 -23.40
N LEU A 84 -9.74 12.28 -22.53
CA LEU A 84 -9.85 12.54 -21.10
C LEU A 84 -8.75 11.78 -20.36
N PHE A 85 -7.86 12.52 -19.69
CA PHE A 85 -6.81 11.97 -18.84
C PHE A 85 -7.20 12.08 -17.37
N LEU A 86 -7.02 11.00 -16.61
CA LEU A 86 -7.05 11.03 -15.16
C LEU A 86 -5.65 10.73 -14.62
N PHE A 87 -5.11 11.68 -13.87
CA PHE A 87 -3.85 11.55 -13.15
C PHE A 87 -4.13 11.37 -11.66
N ASP A 88 -3.62 10.28 -11.09
CA ASP A 88 -3.71 10.04 -9.64
C ASP A 88 -2.41 10.50 -8.98
N GLU A 89 -2.51 11.54 -8.15
CA GLU A 89 -1.41 12.14 -7.36
C GLU A 89 -0.08 12.27 -8.13
N PRO A 90 -0.03 13.01 -9.27
CA PRO A 90 1.15 13.03 -10.14
C PRO A 90 2.35 13.81 -9.58
N THR A 91 2.13 14.55 -8.49
CA THR A 91 3.11 15.35 -7.73
C THR A 91 3.77 14.59 -6.59
N THR A 92 3.25 13.40 -6.26
CA THR A 92 3.76 12.58 -5.16
C THR A 92 5.25 12.28 -5.35
N GLY A 93 6.06 12.58 -4.35
CA GLY A 93 7.50 12.32 -4.38
C GLY A 93 8.32 13.34 -5.17
N LEU A 94 7.72 14.46 -5.62
CA LEU A 94 8.39 15.41 -6.51
C LEU A 94 8.92 16.65 -5.78
N HIS A 95 10.18 16.94 -6.03
CA HIS A 95 10.78 18.22 -5.66
C HIS A 95 10.12 19.39 -6.42
N PHE A 96 10.14 20.60 -5.86
CA PHE A 96 9.51 21.81 -6.43
C PHE A 96 9.82 22.03 -7.92
N GLU A 97 11.09 21.90 -8.32
CA GLU A 97 11.51 22.02 -9.73
C GLU A 97 10.82 20.97 -10.63
N ASP A 98 10.67 19.75 -10.15
CA ASP A 98 10.04 18.66 -10.89
C ASP A 98 8.52 18.86 -10.99
N ILE A 99 7.88 19.42 -9.96
CA ILE A 99 6.47 19.86 -10.01
C ILE A 99 6.29 20.94 -11.08
N ALA A 100 7.18 21.93 -11.14
CA ALA A 100 7.12 22.97 -12.14
C ALA A 100 7.23 22.40 -13.58
N LYS A 101 8.10 21.41 -13.80
CA LYS A 101 8.23 20.70 -15.08
C LYS A 101 6.96 19.92 -15.43
N LEU A 102 6.43 19.14 -14.50
CA LEU A 102 5.16 18.42 -14.64
C LEU A 102 4.01 19.37 -15.04
N MET A 103 3.90 20.52 -14.38
CA MET A 103 2.86 21.50 -14.69
C MET A 103 3.01 22.11 -16.09
N ARG A 104 4.22 22.23 -16.63
CA ARG A 104 4.43 22.61 -18.04
C ARG A 104 4.01 21.48 -18.97
N ALA A 105 4.30 20.23 -18.63
CA ALA A 105 3.88 19.05 -19.40
C ALA A 105 2.35 18.90 -19.48
N LEU A 106 1.63 19.03 -18.35
CA LEU A 106 0.16 18.95 -18.34
C LEU A 106 -0.49 20.05 -19.21
N ARG A 107 0.09 21.25 -19.24
CA ARG A 107 -0.37 22.35 -20.12
C ARG A 107 -0.23 22.01 -21.60
N LYS A 108 0.86 21.36 -22.02
CA LYS A 108 1.02 20.94 -23.42
C LYS A 108 -0.10 19.99 -23.86
N LEU A 109 -0.56 19.11 -22.97
CA LEU A 109 -1.74 18.25 -23.25
C LEU A 109 -3.04 19.07 -23.37
N LEU A 110 -3.24 20.06 -22.50
CA LEU A 110 -4.40 20.97 -22.58
C LEU A 110 -4.40 21.80 -23.86
N GLU A 111 -3.23 22.24 -24.33
CA GLU A 111 -3.06 22.95 -25.61
C GLU A 111 -3.33 22.06 -26.82
N ALA A 112 -3.15 20.74 -26.69
CA ALA A 112 -3.52 19.76 -27.70
C ALA A 112 -5.03 19.45 -27.74
N GLY A 113 -5.85 20.10 -26.90
CA GLY A 113 -7.31 19.93 -26.86
C GLY A 113 -7.77 18.76 -25.98
N HIS A 114 -6.95 18.32 -25.04
CA HIS A 114 -7.31 17.26 -24.09
C HIS A 114 -7.94 17.83 -22.81
N SER A 115 -8.68 16.98 -22.10
CA SER A 115 -9.27 17.30 -20.78
C SER A 115 -8.51 16.56 -19.70
N LEU A 116 -8.17 17.23 -18.59
CA LEU A 116 -7.35 16.67 -17.53
C LEU A 116 -8.08 16.72 -16.19
N ILE A 117 -8.20 15.57 -15.54
CA ILE A 117 -8.62 15.44 -14.15
C ILE A 117 -7.39 15.00 -13.35
N VAL A 118 -7.08 15.71 -12.28
CA VAL A 118 -5.95 15.38 -11.40
C VAL A 118 -6.48 15.21 -9.98
N ILE A 119 -6.19 14.07 -9.35
CA ILE A 119 -6.42 13.87 -7.92
C ILE A 119 -5.19 14.39 -7.20
N GLU A 120 -5.35 15.39 -6.34
CA GLU A 120 -4.19 16.17 -5.90
C GLU A 120 -4.37 16.87 -4.53
N HIS A 121 -3.25 17.05 -3.82
CA HIS A 121 -3.15 17.65 -2.49
C HIS A 121 -2.14 18.82 -2.37
N ASN A 122 -1.16 18.92 -3.27
CA ASN A 122 -0.22 20.01 -3.42
C ASN A 122 -0.90 21.33 -3.82
N LEU A 123 -0.71 22.35 -2.98
CA LEU A 123 -1.36 23.65 -3.13
C LEU A 123 -0.98 24.39 -4.42
N ASP A 124 0.22 24.15 -4.98
CA ASP A 124 0.63 24.77 -6.25
C ASP A 124 -0.19 24.25 -7.43
N VAL A 125 -0.48 22.95 -7.47
CA VAL A 125 -1.29 22.34 -8.54
C VAL A 125 -2.76 22.71 -8.38
N ILE A 126 -3.28 22.67 -7.15
CA ILE A 126 -4.65 23.09 -6.82
C ILE A 126 -4.86 24.56 -7.24
N ARG A 127 -3.95 25.45 -6.86
CA ARG A 127 -4.03 26.88 -7.22
C ARG A 127 -3.89 27.13 -8.73
N ALA A 128 -3.12 26.30 -9.43
CA ALA A 128 -2.90 26.40 -10.87
C ALA A 128 -4.05 25.82 -11.72
N SER A 129 -4.96 25.06 -11.12
CA SER A 129 -6.09 24.43 -11.81
C SER A 129 -7.13 25.45 -12.27
N ASP A 130 -7.89 25.10 -13.31
CA ASP A 130 -8.97 25.94 -13.83
C ASP A 130 -10.27 25.73 -13.03
N TRP A 131 -10.50 24.52 -12.51
CA TRP A 131 -11.66 24.14 -11.71
C TRP A 131 -11.26 23.19 -10.57
N LEU A 132 -11.94 23.30 -9.43
CA LEU A 132 -11.72 22.50 -8.24
C LEU A 132 -13.01 21.77 -7.83
N ILE A 133 -12.86 20.52 -7.40
CA ILE A 133 -13.89 19.75 -6.70
C ILE A 133 -13.30 19.35 -5.36
N ASP A 134 -13.80 19.94 -4.28
CA ASP A 134 -13.33 19.70 -2.91
C ASP A 134 -14.27 18.75 -2.15
N LEU A 135 -13.73 17.59 -1.74
CA LEU A 135 -14.46 16.54 -1.02
C LEU A 135 -14.15 16.55 0.48
N GLY A 136 -15.19 16.44 1.30
CA GLY A 136 -15.07 16.47 2.76
C GLY A 136 -16.45 16.47 3.43
N PRO A 137 -16.63 17.19 4.56
CA PRO A 137 -15.63 18.00 5.28
C PRO A 137 -14.57 17.17 6.01
N GLU A 138 -14.84 15.90 6.32
CA GLU A 138 -13.90 14.99 6.99
C GLU A 138 -13.60 13.74 6.12
N GLY A 139 -12.78 12.82 6.64
CA GLY A 139 -12.55 11.50 6.05
C GLY A 139 -13.50 10.44 6.61
N GLY A 140 -13.59 9.28 5.95
CA GLY A 140 -14.40 8.16 6.41
C GLY A 140 -15.91 8.48 6.42
N ASP A 141 -16.62 8.13 7.48
CA ASP A 141 -18.08 8.32 7.61
C ASP A 141 -18.49 9.80 7.67
N GLY A 142 -17.56 10.69 8.05
CA GLY A 142 -17.76 12.15 8.04
C GLY A 142 -17.48 12.80 6.68
N GLY A 143 -17.09 12.01 5.67
CA GLY A 143 -16.76 12.47 4.32
C GLY A 143 -17.84 12.17 3.29
N GLY A 144 -17.45 12.25 2.01
CA GLY A 144 -18.31 11.88 0.90
C GLY A 144 -19.30 12.93 0.43
N LEU A 145 -19.12 14.20 0.82
CA LEU A 145 -19.86 15.35 0.29
C LEU A 145 -18.91 16.24 -0.53
N ILE A 146 -19.45 16.95 -1.52
CA ILE A 146 -18.76 18.09 -2.12
C ILE A 146 -18.95 19.29 -1.21
N VAL A 147 -17.86 19.79 -0.63
CA VAL A 147 -17.86 20.95 0.27
C VAL A 147 -17.83 22.24 -0.53
N ALA A 148 -17.08 22.24 -1.64
CA ALA A 148 -16.98 23.36 -2.56
C ALA A 148 -16.67 22.87 -3.98
N GLU A 149 -17.23 23.56 -4.97
CA GLU A 149 -16.96 23.35 -6.38
C GLU A 149 -16.89 24.73 -7.06
N GLY A 150 -15.85 24.99 -7.85
CA GLY A 150 -15.64 26.31 -8.44
C GLY A 150 -14.23 26.54 -8.97
N THR A 151 -13.92 27.79 -9.34
CA THR A 151 -12.53 28.19 -9.58
C THR A 151 -11.74 28.17 -8.26
N PRO A 152 -10.39 28.12 -8.28
CA PRO A 152 -9.60 28.20 -7.04
C PRO A 152 -9.89 29.45 -6.19
N GLU A 153 -10.33 30.54 -6.81
CA GLU A 153 -10.74 31.76 -6.10
C GLU A 153 -12.11 31.59 -5.43
N ASP A 154 -13.06 30.93 -6.10
CA ASP A 154 -14.38 30.65 -5.50
C ASP A 154 -14.25 29.71 -4.30
N VAL A 155 -13.51 28.61 -4.47
CA VAL A 155 -13.31 27.61 -3.41
C VAL A 155 -12.58 28.20 -2.21
N ARG A 156 -11.63 29.12 -2.41
CA ARG A 156 -10.91 29.80 -1.31
C ARG A 156 -11.84 30.51 -0.33
N HIS A 157 -13.01 30.97 -0.76
CA HIS A 157 -13.97 31.66 0.09
C HIS A 157 -14.99 30.71 0.75
N ALA A 158 -14.92 29.40 0.44
CA ALA A 158 -15.84 28.43 0.99
C ALA A 158 -15.62 28.22 2.51
N PRO A 159 -16.64 28.45 3.35
CA PRO A 159 -16.57 28.17 4.78
C PRO A 159 -16.62 26.66 5.03
N GLY A 160 -15.78 26.15 5.93
CA GLY A 160 -15.75 24.73 6.30
C GLY A 160 -14.94 23.80 5.39
N SER A 161 -14.36 24.32 4.30
CA SER A 161 -13.40 23.60 3.46
C SER A 161 -11.98 23.72 4.04
N HIS A 162 -11.36 22.57 4.37
CA HIS A 162 -9.95 22.51 4.78
C HIS A 162 -9.01 22.95 3.66
N THR A 163 -9.35 22.64 2.41
CA THR A 163 -8.62 23.08 1.22
C THR A 163 -8.66 24.61 1.09
N ALA A 164 -9.83 25.22 1.30
CA ALA A 164 -9.98 26.67 1.27
C ALA A 164 -9.15 27.36 2.35
N GLN A 165 -9.10 26.79 3.55
CA GLN A 165 -8.24 27.28 4.63
C GLN A 165 -6.76 27.21 4.24
N ALA A 166 -6.30 26.06 3.76
CA ALA A 166 -4.91 25.89 3.33
C ALA A 166 -4.52 26.87 2.22
N LEU A 167 -5.40 27.11 1.24
CA LEU A 167 -5.18 28.09 0.18
C LEU A 167 -5.06 29.54 0.70
N ARG A 168 -5.81 29.92 1.74
CA ARG A 168 -5.71 31.25 2.36
C ARG A 168 -4.41 31.42 3.14
N GLU A 169 -4.04 30.42 3.93
CA GLU A 169 -2.79 30.42 4.72
C GLU A 169 -1.57 30.47 3.81
N TYR A 170 -1.58 29.69 2.72
CA TYR A 170 -0.51 29.68 1.72
C TYR A 170 -0.35 31.03 1.00
N ASP A 171 -1.46 31.68 0.62
CA ASP A 171 -1.40 33.01 -0.02
C ASP A 171 -0.90 34.10 0.94
N LEU A 172 -1.23 34.02 2.23
CA LEU A 172 -0.70 34.90 3.27
C LEU A 172 0.81 34.73 3.43
N ALA A 173 1.31 33.49 3.46
CA ALA A 173 2.74 33.19 3.47
C ALA A 173 3.46 33.73 2.22
N MET A 174 2.76 33.81 1.09
CA MET A 174 3.25 34.34 -0.18
C MET A 174 3.21 35.87 -0.31
N GLY A 175 2.66 36.59 0.67
CA GLY A 175 2.61 38.05 0.69
C GLY A 175 1.68 38.69 -0.35
N VAL A 176 0.73 37.93 -0.92
CA VAL A 176 -0.25 38.46 -1.89
C VAL A 176 -1.49 38.96 -1.15
N GLY A 177 -1.37 40.14 -0.55
CA GLY A 177 -2.51 40.93 -0.04
C GLY A 177 -2.74 40.84 1.48
N GLY A 178 -2.39 41.93 2.18
CA GLY A 178 -3.03 42.33 3.44
C GLY A 178 -2.34 41.91 4.75
N GLU A 179 -1.59 42.86 5.30
CA GLU A 179 -1.09 43.00 6.69
C GLU A 179 -0.13 41.95 7.27
N ALA A 180 1.05 42.48 7.64
CA ALA A 180 2.14 41.78 8.29
C ALA A 180 1.70 41.14 9.63
N VAL A 181 1.81 39.82 9.70
CA VAL A 181 1.78 39.10 10.98
C VAL A 181 3.07 39.42 11.72
N ARG A 182 2.93 40.07 12.89
CA ARG A 182 4.02 40.31 13.84
C ARG A 182 4.52 38.98 14.38
N GLU A 183 5.74 38.59 14.02
CA GLU A 183 6.50 37.61 14.77
C GLU A 183 6.81 38.15 16.18
N VAL A 184 6.43 37.36 17.19
CA VAL A 184 6.87 37.56 18.56
C VAL A 184 8.27 36.94 18.67
N ALA A 185 9.27 37.81 18.78
CA ALA A 185 10.65 37.43 19.06
C ALA A 185 10.82 36.76 20.43
N PRO A 186 11.83 35.89 20.56
CA PRO A 186 12.74 35.98 21.69
C PRO A 186 14.11 36.47 21.21
N MET A 187 14.52 37.58 21.80
CA MET A 187 15.81 38.23 21.62
C MET A 187 16.96 37.44 22.27
N LEU A 188 18.10 37.46 21.54
CA LEU A 188 19.49 37.56 22.00
C LEU A 188 20.17 36.33 22.64
N TYR A 189 21.18 35.80 21.94
CA TYR A 189 22.58 36.12 22.26
C TYR A 189 23.54 35.74 21.11
N LYS A 190 24.33 36.72 20.62
CA LYS A 190 25.64 36.48 19.98
C LYS A 190 26.71 36.77 21.03
N PRO A 191 27.84 36.06 20.99
CA PRO A 191 29.06 36.79 20.66
C PRO A 191 29.94 36.05 19.65
N GLU A 192 30.68 36.87 18.92
CA GLU A 192 31.54 36.51 17.81
C GLU A 192 32.79 35.72 18.20
N ARG A 193 33.27 34.99 17.20
CA ARG A 193 34.56 34.32 17.04
C ARG A 193 35.75 34.97 17.77
N LYS A 194 36.56 34.14 18.45
CA LYS A 194 38.02 34.08 18.22
C LYS A 194 38.70 32.84 18.79
N ALA A 195 39.63 32.35 17.97
CA ALA A 195 40.90 31.68 18.27
C ALA A 195 40.92 30.19 18.70
N LYS A 196 41.62 29.43 17.85
CA LYS A 196 42.16 28.09 18.03
C LYS A 196 42.71 27.85 19.45
N ALA A 197 42.28 26.76 20.08
CA ALA A 197 43.09 26.01 21.02
C ALA A 197 42.78 24.52 20.83
N SER A 198 43.82 23.75 20.56
CA SER A 198 43.86 22.30 20.53
C SER A 198 43.17 21.70 21.75
N GLN A 199 42.07 20.97 21.51
CA GLN A 199 41.45 20.10 22.51
C GLN A 199 41.21 18.72 21.89
N VAL A 200 41.52 17.71 22.70
CA VAL A 200 41.23 16.28 22.53
C VAL A 200 39.82 16.11 21.92
N PRO A 201 39.60 15.20 20.95
CA PRO A 201 38.29 15.08 20.31
C PRO A 201 37.25 14.65 21.35
N GLN A 202 36.42 15.61 21.78
CA GLN A 202 35.10 15.29 22.32
C GLN A 202 34.35 14.58 21.20
N ALA A 203 33.79 13.41 21.49
CA ALA A 203 32.91 12.73 20.56
C ALA A 203 31.81 13.72 20.12
N LYS A 204 31.76 14.05 18.82
CA LYS A 204 30.68 14.88 18.30
C LYS A 204 29.38 14.15 18.60
N ASN A 205 28.36 14.85 19.08
CA ASN A 205 27.04 14.27 19.28
C ASN A 205 26.27 14.17 17.94
N ALA A 206 26.88 13.51 16.96
CA ALA A 206 26.42 13.39 15.60
C ALA A 206 26.73 11.99 15.04
N ILE A 207 26.00 11.58 14.01
CA ILE A 207 26.33 10.44 13.16
C ILE A 207 27.23 10.99 12.05
N GLU A 208 28.49 10.57 12.00
CA GLU A 208 29.45 11.08 11.02
C GLU A 208 29.53 10.08 9.86
N ILE A 209 29.22 10.52 8.64
CA ILE A 209 29.39 9.74 7.41
C ILE A 209 30.58 10.30 6.66
N VAL A 210 31.58 9.47 6.36
CA VAL A 210 32.85 9.90 5.75
C VAL A 210 33.00 9.28 4.37
N ASN A 211 33.14 10.14 3.35
CA ASN A 211 33.40 9.80 1.96
C ASN A 211 32.48 8.68 1.40
N ALA A 212 31.17 8.87 1.51
CA ALA A 212 30.17 8.02 0.89
C ALA A 212 30.30 8.01 -0.64
N LYS A 213 30.34 6.81 -1.23
CA LYS A 213 30.50 6.54 -2.67
C LYS A 213 29.41 5.64 -3.24
N GLU A 214 28.51 5.13 -2.40
CA GLU A 214 27.39 4.29 -2.83
C GLU A 214 26.59 4.95 -3.97
N HIS A 215 26.28 4.16 -4.99
CA HIS A 215 25.58 4.57 -6.22
C HIS A 215 26.20 5.82 -6.91
N ASN A 216 25.55 6.98 -6.83
CA ASN A 216 25.97 8.21 -7.50
C ASN A 216 26.63 9.24 -6.55
N LEU A 217 26.82 8.89 -5.27
CA LEU A 217 27.45 9.78 -4.28
C LEU A 217 28.94 10.01 -4.59
N LYS A 218 29.41 11.25 -4.45
CA LYS A 218 30.76 11.68 -4.85
C LYS A 218 31.65 12.00 -3.66
N ASN A 219 32.04 10.97 -2.91
CA ASN A 219 32.82 11.11 -1.67
C ASN A 219 32.12 12.07 -0.67
N LEU A 220 30.80 11.94 -0.56
CA LEU A 220 30.00 12.83 0.28
C LEU A 220 30.34 12.58 1.74
N SER A 221 30.68 13.63 2.49
CA SER A 221 30.86 13.57 3.93
C SER A 221 29.87 14.51 4.59
N VAL A 222 29.17 14.06 5.64
CA VAL A 222 28.10 14.80 6.30
C VAL A 222 27.99 14.39 7.76
N ASP A 223 27.65 15.36 8.62
CA ASP A 223 27.41 15.13 10.04
C ASP A 223 25.89 15.21 10.31
N VAL A 224 25.29 14.18 10.89
CA VAL A 224 23.86 14.17 11.24
C VAL A 224 23.69 14.34 12.75
N PRO A 225 23.29 15.52 13.25
CA PRO A 225 23.05 15.74 14.67
C PRO A 225 22.11 14.73 15.31
N ARG A 226 22.51 14.14 16.44
CA ARG A 226 21.70 13.19 17.20
C ARG A 226 20.65 13.90 18.05
N GLY A 227 19.49 13.26 18.22
CA GLY A 227 18.38 13.80 19.01
C GLY A 227 17.70 15.01 18.38
N LYS A 228 17.86 15.17 17.06
CA LYS A 228 17.34 16.29 16.26
C LYS A 228 16.45 15.80 15.13
N PHE A 229 15.60 16.70 14.64
CA PHE A 229 14.83 16.50 13.42
C PHE A 229 15.66 16.89 12.19
N ASN A 230 16.28 15.91 11.56
CA ASN A 230 17.11 16.09 10.37
C ASN A 230 16.30 15.81 9.10
N VAL A 231 16.39 16.69 8.11
CA VAL A 231 15.76 16.52 6.80
C VAL A 231 16.83 16.42 5.71
N VAL A 232 16.75 15.39 4.87
CA VAL A 232 17.58 15.23 3.67
C VAL A 232 16.73 15.62 2.46
N THR A 233 17.12 16.67 1.75
CA THR A 233 16.35 17.24 0.63
C THR A 233 17.21 17.40 -0.63
N GLY A 234 16.56 17.81 -1.73
CA GLY A 234 17.16 17.97 -3.04
C GLY A 234 16.34 17.33 -4.17
N VAL A 235 16.77 17.54 -5.42
CA VAL A 235 16.03 17.09 -6.63
C VAL A 235 15.90 15.56 -6.73
N SER A 236 14.88 15.07 -7.45
CA SER A 236 14.69 13.62 -7.67
C SER A 236 15.96 12.98 -8.25
N GLY A 237 16.42 11.85 -7.71
CA GLY A 237 17.66 11.20 -8.18
C GLY A 237 18.98 11.89 -7.78
N SER A 238 18.98 12.86 -6.87
CA SER A 238 20.21 13.52 -6.40
C SER A 238 21.09 12.65 -5.49
N GLY A 239 20.56 11.58 -4.89
CA GLY A 239 21.27 10.70 -3.95
C GLY A 239 20.71 10.69 -2.51
N LYS A 240 19.54 11.29 -2.26
CA LYS A 240 18.89 11.36 -0.94
C LYS A 240 18.63 10.00 -0.32
N SER A 241 17.91 9.13 -1.04
CA SER A 241 17.56 7.79 -0.56
C SER A 241 18.80 6.92 -0.39
N THR A 242 19.82 7.11 -1.23
CA THR A 242 21.12 6.44 -1.08
C THR A 242 21.81 6.80 0.23
N LEU A 243 21.84 8.08 0.59
CA LEU A 243 22.41 8.50 1.86
C LEU A 243 21.61 7.95 3.06
N ALA A 244 20.28 8.07 3.03
CA ALA A 244 19.42 7.73 4.15
C ALA A 244 19.22 6.22 4.34
N PHE A 245 18.90 5.49 3.27
CA PHE A 245 18.55 4.07 3.33
C PHE A 245 19.74 3.16 3.03
N ASP A 246 20.39 3.35 1.89
CA ASP A 246 21.44 2.44 1.44
C ASP A 246 22.70 2.50 2.33
N ILE A 247 22.98 3.68 2.91
CA ILE A 247 24.09 3.88 3.85
C ILE A 247 23.61 3.90 5.30
N LEU A 248 22.87 4.93 5.72
CA LEU A 248 22.60 5.16 7.14
C LEU A 248 21.74 4.04 7.75
N PHE A 249 20.58 3.74 7.16
CA PHE A 249 19.74 2.65 7.68
C PHE A 249 20.43 1.29 7.65
N ASN A 250 20.99 0.89 6.50
CA ASN A 250 21.65 -0.41 6.33
C ASN A 250 22.84 -0.59 7.29
N GLU A 251 23.66 0.44 7.48
CA GLU A 251 24.82 0.35 8.38
C GLU A 251 24.38 0.26 9.86
N GLY A 252 23.34 1.00 10.26
CA GLY A 252 22.79 0.91 11.61
C GLY A 252 22.15 -0.45 11.90
N GLN A 253 21.41 -0.99 10.93
CA GLN A 253 20.78 -2.30 11.02
C GLN A 253 21.84 -3.41 11.06
N ARG A 254 22.85 -3.34 10.18
CA ARG A 254 23.97 -4.29 10.14
C ARG A 254 24.68 -4.35 11.50
N ARG A 255 25.03 -3.19 12.08
CA ARG A 255 25.71 -3.13 13.39
C ARG A 255 24.84 -3.67 14.51
N TYR A 256 23.53 -3.39 14.49
CA TYR A 256 22.60 -3.95 15.47
C TYR A 256 22.53 -5.48 15.35
N LEU A 257 22.41 -6.01 14.13
CA LEU A 257 22.39 -7.46 13.89
C LEU A 257 23.70 -8.15 14.26
N GLU A 258 24.84 -7.48 14.05
CA GLU A 258 26.16 -7.96 14.49
C GLU A 258 26.28 -8.07 16.02
N SER A 259 25.50 -7.30 16.76
CA SER A 259 25.42 -7.38 18.23
C SER A 259 24.58 -8.55 18.74
N LEU A 260 23.77 -9.18 17.87
CA LEU A 260 22.96 -10.34 18.25
C LEU A 260 23.81 -11.57 18.55
N ASN A 261 23.23 -12.52 19.28
CA ASN A 261 23.91 -13.77 19.62
C ASN A 261 24.30 -14.58 18.36
N ALA A 262 25.28 -15.47 18.50
CA ALA A 262 25.85 -16.22 17.37
C ALA A 262 24.79 -17.04 16.58
N TYR A 263 23.76 -17.53 17.27
CA TYR A 263 22.66 -18.26 16.65
C TYR A 263 21.78 -17.35 15.78
N ALA A 264 21.36 -16.20 16.29
CA ALA A 264 20.59 -15.22 15.54
C ALA A 264 21.38 -14.70 14.33
N ARG A 265 22.70 -14.47 14.47
CA ARG A 265 23.59 -14.12 13.36
C ARG A 265 23.74 -15.22 12.31
N SER A 266 23.57 -16.50 12.68
CA SER A 266 23.60 -17.61 11.73
C SER A 266 22.31 -17.71 10.89
N ILE A 267 21.21 -17.14 11.38
CA ILE A 267 19.89 -17.13 10.72
C ILE A 267 19.71 -15.84 9.92
N VAL A 268 20.18 -14.72 10.45
CA VAL A 268 20.06 -13.41 9.84
C VAL A 268 21.34 -13.09 9.09
N GLN A 269 21.28 -13.16 7.76
CA GLN A 269 22.37 -12.63 6.94
C GLN A 269 22.31 -11.10 6.97
N PRO A 270 23.36 -10.42 7.46
CA PRO A 270 23.39 -8.97 7.40
C PRO A 270 23.37 -8.48 5.95
N ALA A 271 22.82 -7.29 5.72
CA ALA A 271 22.92 -6.61 4.45
C ALA A 271 24.39 -6.44 4.03
N GLY A 272 24.64 -6.32 2.72
CA GLY A 272 25.95 -5.97 2.20
C GLY A 272 26.49 -4.70 2.84
N ARG A 273 27.82 -4.59 3.00
CA ARG A 273 28.42 -3.36 3.52
C ARG A 273 28.27 -2.25 2.48
N PRO A 274 27.78 -1.06 2.86
CA PRO A 274 27.73 0.07 1.94
C PRO A 274 29.14 0.57 1.59
N GLU A 275 29.27 1.16 0.40
CA GLU A 275 30.48 1.80 -0.11
C GLU A 275 30.69 3.16 0.55
N VAL A 276 31.24 3.12 1.77
CA VAL A 276 31.59 4.29 2.58
C VAL A 276 32.92 4.03 3.29
N ASP A 277 33.75 5.06 3.45
CA ASP A 277 35.05 4.89 4.13
C ASP A 277 34.85 4.62 5.63
N ALA A 278 33.96 5.38 6.28
CA ALA A 278 33.56 5.15 7.67
C ALA A 278 32.21 5.77 8.03
N VAL A 279 31.53 5.16 9.00
CA VAL A 279 30.36 5.73 9.68
C VAL A 279 30.58 5.68 11.19
N TYR A 280 30.51 6.81 11.89
CA TYR A 280 30.70 6.90 13.34
C TYR A 280 29.42 7.33 14.05
N GLY A 281 29.28 6.96 15.34
CA GLY A 281 28.18 7.46 16.18
C GLY A 281 26.78 6.94 15.85
N ILE A 282 26.64 5.95 14.96
CA ILE A 282 25.32 5.45 14.52
C ILE A 282 24.61 4.62 15.60
N PRO A 283 23.39 5.01 16.04
CA PRO A 283 22.57 4.22 16.95
C PRO A 283 21.82 3.09 16.19
N PRO A 284 21.07 2.22 16.88
CA PRO A 284 20.13 1.31 16.21
C PRO A 284 19.16 2.10 15.32
N THR A 285 18.99 1.65 14.07
CA THR A 285 18.16 2.32 13.07
C THR A 285 16.85 1.58 12.83
N VAL A 286 15.78 2.33 12.58
CA VAL A 286 14.47 1.81 12.18
C VAL A 286 14.03 2.57 10.93
N ALA A 287 13.79 1.86 9.84
CA ALA A 287 13.27 2.45 8.61
C ALA A 287 11.74 2.44 8.59
N ILE A 288 11.17 3.55 8.13
CA ILE A 288 9.77 3.70 7.75
C ILE A 288 9.77 4.07 6.25
N GLU A 289 9.87 3.04 5.41
CA GLU A 289 9.89 3.18 3.94
C GLU A 289 8.48 3.43 3.36
N GLN A 290 8.45 4.04 2.17
CA GLN A 290 7.25 4.19 1.33
C GLN A 290 6.65 2.86 0.87
N ARG A 291 7.42 1.76 0.92
CA ARG A 291 6.92 0.43 0.54
C ARG A 291 5.87 -0.02 1.55
N LEU A 292 4.63 0.29 1.20
CA LEU A 292 3.40 -0.24 1.77
C LEU A 292 3.38 -1.76 1.56
N SER A 293 4.13 -2.51 2.35
CA SER A 293 3.65 -3.81 2.80
C SER A 293 2.37 -3.51 3.59
N ARG A 294 1.27 -3.38 2.86
CA ARG A 294 -0.07 -3.45 3.43
C ARG A 294 -0.13 -4.84 4.02
N GLY A 295 -0.23 -4.93 5.35
CA GLY A 295 -0.35 -6.23 6.00
C GLY A 295 -1.43 -7.06 5.31
N GLY A 296 -1.26 -8.38 5.23
CA GLY A 296 -2.21 -9.25 4.53
C GLY A 296 -3.62 -9.15 5.11
N ARG A 297 -4.63 -9.77 4.50
CA ARG A 297 -6.05 -9.61 4.90
C ARG A 297 -6.38 -9.97 6.36
N LYS A 298 -5.57 -10.81 7.02
CA LYS A 298 -5.71 -11.09 8.47
C LYS A 298 -5.16 -9.95 9.36
N SER A 299 -4.43 -8.99 8.81
CA SER A 299 -3.97 -7.78 9.50
C SER A 299 -5.07 -6.72 9.49
N THR A 300 -5.30 -6.12 10.66
CA THR A 300 -6.19 -4.97 10.88
C THR A 300 -5.47 -3.83 11.57
N VAL A 301 -6.10 -2.65 11.60
CA VAL A 301 -5.66 -1.49 12.39
C VAL A 301 -5.31 -1.90 13.83
N GLY A 302 -6.19 -2.66 14.50
CA GLY A 302 -5.97 -3.14 15.86
C GLY A 302 -4.77 -4.08 16.03
N THR A 303 -4.46 -4.94 15.05
CA THR A 303 -3.25 -5.79 15.12
C THR A 303 -1.97 -5.02 14.85
N THR A 304 -1.97 -4.11 13.87
CA THR A 304 -0.78 -3.34 13.49
C THR A 304 -0.37 -2.34 14.57
N THR A 305 -1.34 -1.82 15.31
CA THR A 305 -1.13 -0.90 16.45
C THR A 305 -0.94 -1.62 17.78
N GLU A 306 -1.08 -2.95 17.76
CA GLU A 306 -1.10 -3.86 18.90
C GLU A 306 -2.21 -3.61 19.94
N VAL A 307 -3.12 -2.63 19.73
CA VAL A 307 -4.28 -2.39 20.60
C VAL A 307 -5.10 -3.68 20.78
N TRP A 308 -5.24 -4.46 19.72
CA TRP A 308 -5.93 -5.75 19.76
C TRP A 308 -5.29 -6.73 20.74
N HIS A 309 -3.96 -6.76 20.87
CA HIS A 309 -3.28 -7.68 21.80
C HIS A 309 -3.63 -7.38 23.26
N PHE A 310 -3.70 -6.10 23.62
CA PHE A 310 -4.09 -5.69 24.97
C PHE A 310 -5.59 -5.91 25.23
N LEU A 311 -6.46 -5.67 24.24
CA LEU A 311 -7.88 -5.99 24.33
C LEU A 311 -8.11 -7.50 24.55
N ARG A 312 -7.37 -8.36 23.83
CA ARG A 312 -7.43 -9.81 24.04
C ARG A 312 -7.07 -10.19 25.47
N LEU A 313 -6.02 -9.59 26.04
CA LEU A 313 -5.63 -9.84 27.43
C LEU A 313 -6.69 -9.34 28.42
N LEU A 314 -7.29 -8.17 28.19
CA LEU A 314 -8.37 -7.63 29.00
C LEU A 314 -9.57 -8.59 29.04
N TYR A 315 -10.03 -9.05 27.87
CA TYR A 315 -11.17 -9.97 27.75
C TYR A 315 -10.90 -11.36 28.32
N VAL A 316 -9.67 -11.87 28.23
CA VAL A 316 -9.30 -13.12 28.90
C VAL A 316 -9.41 -12.99 30.42
N LYS A 317 -8.97 -11.85 30.97
CA LYS A 317 -8.88 -11.67 32.42
C LYS A 317 -10.20 -11.27 33.05
N LEU A 318 -10.99 -10.44 32.39
CA LEU A 318 -12.21 -9.84 32.94
C LEU A 318 -13.49 -10.19 32.17
N GLY A 319 -13.38 -10.78 30.99
CA GLY A 319 -14.54 -11.15 30.18
C GLY A 319 -15.34 -12.30 30.80
N VAL A 320 -16.66 -12.17 30.72
CA VAL A 320 -17.62 -13.19 31.13
C VAL A 320 -18.04 -13.96 29.88
N GLN A 321 -17.91 -15.29 29.92
CA GLN A 321 -18.39 -16.14 28.83
C GLN A 321 -19.92 -16.22 28.87
N HIS A 322 -20.56 -16.00 27.73
CA HIS A 322 -21.97 -16.31 27.51
C HIS A 322 -22.11 -17.53 26.59
N CYS A 323 -23.26 -18.18 26.68
CA CYS A 323 -23.53 -19.35 25.87
C CYS A 323 -23.85 -18.98 24.42
N ILE A 324 -23.29 -19.70 23.44
CA ILE A 324 -23.53 -19.44 22.01
C ILE A 324 -24.96 -19.78 21.54
N HIS A 325 -25.71 -20.55 22.32
CA HIS A 325 -27.05 -21.04 21.97
C HIS A 325 -28.18 -20.18 22.57
N ASP A 326 -28.00 -19.73 23.81
CA ASP A 326 -29.06 -19.07 24.60
C ASP A 326 -28.60 -17.76 25.25
N ASP A 327 -27.35 -17.34 25.04
CA ASP A 327 -26.73 -16.13 25.58
C ASP A 327 -26.73 -16.04 27.12
N ALA A 328 -27.06 -17.13 27.83
CA ALA A 328 -27.01 -17.17 29.28
C ALA A 328 -25.56 -17.06 29.76
N VAL A 329 -25.37 -16.36 30.89
CA VAL A 329 -24.07 -16.26 31.56
C VAL A 329 -23.60 -17.65 31.94
N VAL A 330 -22.41 -18.02 31.49
CA VAL A 330 -21.80 -19.30 31.82
C VAL A 330 -21.35 -19.24 33.28
N GLN A 331 -21.82 -20.19 34.09
CA GLN A 331 -21.57 -20.24 35.52
C GLN A 331 -20.91 -21.57 35.91
N PRO A 332 -20.23 -21.61 37.07
CA PRO A 332 -19.86 -22.87 37.70
C PRO A 332 -21.11 -23.76 37.90
N GLN A 333 -21.03 -25.03 37.51
CA GLN A 333 -22.07 -26.01 37.80
C GLN A 333 -21.64 -26.94 38.94
N THR A 334 -22.59 -27.35 39.78
CA THR A 334 -22.32 -28.33 40.83
C THR A 334 -22.14 -29.73 40.25
N GLU A 335 -21.40 -30.58 40.96
CA GLU A 335 -21.27 -32.00 40.61
C GLU A 335 -22.64 -32.67 40.47
N GLU A 336 -23.62 -32.31 41.33
CA GLU A 336 -24.96 -32.89 41.25
C GLU A 336 -25.69 -32.49 39.96
N SER A 337 -25.48 -31.26 39.46
CA SER A 337 -26.10 -30.79 38.23
C SER A 337 -25.56 -31.58 37.03
N ILE A 338 -24.25 -31.79 36.98
CA ILE A 338 -23.60 -32.58 35.92
C ILE A 338 -24.13 -34.02 35.96
N ALA A 339 -24.20 -34.64 37.15
CA ALA A 339 -24.76 -35.98 37.30
C ALA A 339 -26.20 -36.10 36.79
N ALA A 340 -27.06 -35.13 37.11
CA ALA A 340 -28.46 -35.12 36.65
C ALA A 340 -28.58 -34.98 35.12
N GLN A 341 -27.71 -34.17 34.50
CA GLN A 341 -27.66 -34.02 33.04
C GLN A 341 -27.22 -35.33 32.37
N LEU A 342 -26.20 -36.00 32.90
CA LEU A 342 -25.75 -37.29 32.37
C LEU A 342 -26.88 -38.34 32.43
N MET A 343 -27.59 -38.41 33.56
CA MET A 343 -28.73 -39.29 33.75
C MET A 343 -29.88 -39.03 32.78
N THR A 344 -30.02 -37.79 32.30
CA THR A 344 -31.08 -37.38 31.37
C THR A 344 -30.67 -37.62 29.92
N HIS A 345 -29.50 -37.12 29.51
CA HIS A 345 -29.07 -37.11 28.10
C HIS A 345 -28.57 -38.46 27.60
N PHE A 346 -28.00 -39.29 28.49
CA PHE A 346 -27.37 -40.56 28.11
C PHE A 346 -28.11 -41.78 28.65
N ARG A 347 -29.37 -41.62 29.06
CA ARG A 347 -30.16 -42.71 29.66
C ARG A 347 -30.16 -43.96 28.77
N GLY A 348 -29.71 -45.09 29.32
CA GLY A 348 -29.62 -46.38 28.63
C GLY A 348 -28.37 -46.56 27.76
N GLN A 349 -27.49 -45.57 27.68
CA GLN A 349 -26.24 -45.63 26.92
C GLN A 349 -25.05 -45.91 27.84
N THR A 350 -24.00 -46.51 27.28
CA THR A 350 -22.68 -46.64 27.93
C THR A 350 -21.80 -45.47 27.50
N ILE A 351 -21.30 -44.72 28.48
CA ILE A 351 -20.47 -43.53 28.26
C ILE A 351 -19.09 -43.70 28.92
N GLY A 352 -18.08 -43.06 28.33
CA GLY A 352 -16.72 -42.99 28.86
C GLY A 352 -16.50 -41.65 29.56
N LEU A 353 -16.07 -41.69 30.82
CA LEU A 353 -15.69 -40.51 31.60
C LEU A 353 -14.18 -40.30 31.47
N LEU A 354 -13.78 -39.16 30.92
CA LEU A 354 -12.40 -38.82 30.60
C LEU A 354 -11.99 -37.53 31.34
N SER A 355 -10.80 -37.54 31.95
CA SER A 355 -10.21 -36.34 32.55
C SER A 355 -9.19 -35.71 31.60
N PRO A 356 -9.38 -34.48 31.13
CA PRO A 356 -8.38 -33.81 30.29
C PRO A 356 -7.15 -33.47 31.13
N LEU A 357 -6.01 -34.07 30.79
CA LEU A 357 -4.72 -33.79 31.43
C LEU A 357 -3.98 -32.66 30.71
N VAL A 358 -4.05 -32.66 29.38
CA VAL A 358 -3.46 -31.66 28.49
C VAL A 358 -4.46 -31.34 27.40
N VAL A 359 -4.64 -30.06 27.07
CA VAL A 359 -5.54 -29.64 26.00
C VAL A 359 -4.81 -28.65 25.11
N ASN A 360 -4.58 -29.01 23.85
CA ASN A 360 -3.96 -28.19 22.81
C ASN A 360 -2.66 -27.49 23.23
N ARG A 361 -1.71 -28.26 23.79
CA ARG A 361 -0.38 -27.75 24.16
C ARG A 361 0.74 -28.56 23.51
N LYS A 362 1.81 -27.86 23.11
CA LYS A 362 3.04 -28.48 22.58
C LYS A 362 3.83 -29.15 23.70
N GLY A 363 4.37 -30.34 23.47
CA GLY A 363 5.17 -31.06 24.48
C GLY A 363 5.28 -32.56 24.23
N VAL A 364 6.17 -33.22 24.98
CA VAL A 364 6.46 -34.67 24.84
C VAL A 364 5.56 -35.53 25.72
N TYR A 365 5.15 -35.03 26.89
CA TYR A 365 4.19 -35.63 27.84
C TYR A 365 4.33 -37.13 28.16
N THR A 366 5.47 -37.77 27.90
CA THR A 366 5.71 -39.20 28.20
C THR A 366 5.59 -39.49 29.70
N GLU A 367 5.89 -38.49 30.53
CA GLU A 367 5.71 -38.54 31.99
C GLU A 367 4.25 -38.80 32.42
N LEU A 368 3.26 -38.44 31.60
CA LEU A 368 1.85 -38.72 31.91
C LEU A 368 1.54 -40.22 31.85
N ALA A 369 2.13 -40.94 30.89
CA ALA A 369 1.99 -42.40 30.81
C ALA A 369 2.70 -43.09 31.98
N ASP A 370 3.88 -42.60 32.37
CA ASP A 370 4.60 -43.09 33.56
C ASP A 370 3.88 -42.79 34.87
N TRP A 371 3.10 -41.70 34.93
CA TRP A 371 2.23 -41.36 36.06
C TRP A 371 0.96 -42.23 36.10
N ALA A 372 0.35 -42.49 34.93
CA ALA A 372 -0.92 -43.20 34.79
C ALA A 372 -0.77 -44.72 35.03
N ARG A 373 0.30 -45.33 34.51
CA ARG A 373 0.57 -46.78 34.62
C ARG A 373 0.55 -47.34 36.06
N PRO A 374 1.30 -46.79 37.05
CA PRO A 374 1.29 -47.33 38.41
C PRO A 374 -0.05 -47.13 39.14
N ARG A 375 -0.95 -46.30 38.60
CA ARG A 375 -2.30 -46.06 39.14
C ARG A 375 -3.36 -46.96 38.49
N GLY A 376 -2.94 -47.91 37.64
CA GLY A 376 -3.83 -48.91 37.03
C GLY A 376 -4.48 -48.46 35.71
N TYR A 377 -4.13 -47.29 35.17
CA TYR A 377 -4.66 -46.83 33.90
C TYR A 377 -3.91 -47.48 32.73
N THR A 378 -4.64 -48.20 31.88
CA THR A 378 -4.07 -48.98 30.77
C THR A 378 -3.83 -48.16 29.51
N HIS A 379 -4.62 -47.10 29.29
CA HIS A 379 -4.57 -46.27 28.09
C HIS A 379 -4.67 -44.78 28.43
N LEU A 380 -4.14 -43.94 27.54
CA LEU A 380 -4.38 -42.50 27.45
C LEU A 380 -4.96 -42.21 26.07
N ARG A 381 -5.94 -41.30 25.99
CA ARG A 381 -6.47 -40.86 24.70
C ARG A 381 -5.72 -39.61 24.25
N VAL A 382 -4.96 -39.71 23.16
CA VAL A 382 -4.11 -38.65 22.60
C VAL A 382 -4.63 -38.28 21.22
N ASP A 383 -5.06 -37.02 21.04
CA ASP A 383 -5.60 -36.50 19.78
C ASP A 383 -6.73 -37.38 19.21
N GLY A 384 -7.53 -37.96 20.10
CA GLY A 384 -8.62 -38.88 19.77
C GLY A 384 -8.23 -40.36 19.80
N GLU A 385 -6.93 -40.70 19.77
CA GLU A 385 -6.42 -42.07 19.72
C GLU A 385 -6.17 -42.68 21.10
N PHE A 386 -6.71 -43.86 21.39
CA PHE A 386 -6.43 -44.59 22.64
C PHE A 386 -5.09 -45.33 22.56
N LEU A 387 -4.06 -44.75 23.16
CA LEU A 387 -2.70 -45.29 23.18
C LEU A 387 -2.41 -46.00 24.51
N PRO A 388 -1.74 -47.17 24.50
CA PRO A 388 -1.41 -47.90 25.72
C PRO A 388 -0.37 -47.16 26.56
N THR A 389 -0.53 -47.15 27.89
CA THR A 389 0.45 -46.54 28.82
C THR A 389 1.76 -47.33 28.90
N THR A 390 1.71 -48.63 28.59
CA THR A 390 2.89 -49.49 28.41
C THR A 390 3.40 -49.39 26.98
N GLY A 391 4.68 -49.01 26.81
CA GLY A 391 5.25 -48.81 25.47
C GLY A 391 4.74 -47.54 24.79
N PHE A 392 4.36 -46.52 25.57
CA PHE A 392 3.77 -45.27 25.08
C PHE A 392 4.67 -44.61 24.02
N PRO A 393 4.13 -44.26 22.83
CA PRO A 393 4.93 -43.75 21.73
C PRO A 393 5.45 -42.33 22.03
N ARG A 394 6.59 -41.97 21.43
CA ARG A 394 7.07 -40.59 21.45
C ARG A 394 6.20 -39.74 20.54
N ILE A 395 5.39 -38.88 21.14
CA ILE A 395 4.62 -37.84 20.45
C ILE A 395 5.53 -36.64 20.10
N ASP A 396 5.12 -35.87 19.10
CA ASP A 396 5.94 -34.79 18.54
C ASP A 396 5.92 -33.55 19.44
N ARG A 397 7.08 -33.20 20.01
CA ARG A 397 7.20 -32.04 20.92
C ARG A 397 6.78 -30.70 20.30
N PHE A 398 6.77 -30.59 18.98
CA PHE A 398 6.45 -29.35 18.28
C PHE A 398 4.99 -29.25 17.85
N LYS A 399 4.21 -30.33 17.97
CA LYS A 399 2.78 -30.36 17.69
C LYS A 399 1.97 -30.14 18.96
N GLU A 400 0.83 -29.47 18.81
CA GLU A 400 -0.13 -29.33 19.91
C GLU A 400 -0.87 -30.66 20.09
N HIS A 401 -0.95 -31.12 21.33
CA HIS A 401 -1.60 -32.37 21.69
C HIS A 401 -2.71 -32.14 22.70
N THR A 402 -3.78 -32.92 22.60
CA THR A 402 -4.82 -33.10 23.62
C THR A 402 -4.73 -34.51 24.19
N ILE A 403 -4.50 -34.61 25.50
CA ILE A 403 -4.29 -35.87 26.22
C ILE A 403 -5.34 -35.99 27.32
N GLU A 404 -6.15 -37.03 27.25
CA GLU A 404 -7.24 -37.33 28.15
C GLU A 404 -7.00 -38.67 28.84
N LEU A 405 -7.32 -38.75 30.12
CA LEU A 405 -7.25 -39.97 30.91
C LEU A 405 -8.63 -40.64 30.96
N PRO A 406 -8.81 -41.85 30.42
CA PRO A 406 -10.03 -42.63 30.60
C PRO A 406 -10.15 -43.09 32.05
N VAL A 407 -11.11 -42.55 32.79
CA VAL A 407 -11.31 -42.85 34.21
C VAL A 407 -12.23 -44.05 34.40
N ALA A 408 -13.38 -44.04 33.71
CA ALA A 408 -14.37 -45.12 33.80
C ALA A 408 -15.26 -45.22 32.56
N SER A 409 -15.86 -46.39 32.36
CA SER A 409 -16.96 -46.61 31.41
C SER A 409 -18.18 -47.04 32.20
N VAL A 410 -19.29 -46.30 32.10
CA VAL A 410 -20.49 -46.51 32.92
C VAL A 410 -21.73 -46.54 32.05
N THR A 411 -22.59 -47.54 32.26
CA THR A 411 -23.93 -47.58 31.65
C THR A 411 -24.89 -46.74 32.48
N VAL A 412 -25.46 -45.70 31.88
CA VAL A 412 -26.30 -44.72 32.56
C VAL A 412 -27.70 -45.29 32.78
N THR A 413 -27.95 -45.81 33.98
CA THR A 413 -29.25 -46.33 34.41
C THR A 413 -29.54 -45.92 35.84
N ALA A 414 -30.82 -45.94 36.25
CA ALA A 414 -31.20 -45.61 37.63
C ALA A 414 -30.55 -46.53 38.68
N ALA A 415 -30.25 -47.78 38.32
CA ALA A 415 -29.59 -48.73 39.21
C ALA A 415 -28.10 -48.38 39.46
N ASN A 416 -27.44 -47.77 38.47
CA ASN A 416 -26.00 -47.47 38.50
C ASN A 416 -25.70 -45.99 38.84
N GLU A 417 -26.69 -45.21 39.27
CA GLU A 417 -26.51 -43.79 39.56
C GLU A 417 -25.43 -43.53 40.63
N GLY A 418 -25.37 -44.36 41.67
CA GLY A 418 -24.36 -44.25 42.73
C GLY A 418 -22.94 -44.43 42.21
N GLU A 419 -22.73 -45.38 41.30
CA GLU A 419 -21.44 -45.62 40.65
C GLU A 419 -21.07 -44.48 39.69
N LEU A 420 -22.03 -44.02 38.88
CA LEU A 420 -21.83 -42.87 37.98
C LEU A 420 -21.36 -41.63 38.76
N ARG A 421 -21.99 -41.32 39.89
CA ARG A 421 -21.61 -40.18 40.74
C ARG A 421 -20.21 -40.32 41.33
N ALA A 422 -19.83 -41.52 41.77
CA ALA A 422 -18.49 -41.76 42.32
C ALA A 422 -17.40 -41.58 41.24
N GLN A 423 -17.61 -42.16 40.07
CA GLN A 423 -16.67 -42.07 38.94
C GLN A 423 -16.59 -40.65 38.36
N LEU A 424 -17.74 -39.95 38.30
CA LEU A 424 -17.81 -38.54 37.90
C LEU A 424 -16.95 -37.66 38.80
N ARG A 425 -17.06 -37.81 40.13
CA ARG A 425 -16.27 -37.03 41.09
C ARG A 425 -14.78 -37.27 40.91
N GLN A 426 -14.37 -38.52 40.78
CA GLN A 426 -12.97 -38.86 40.53
C GLN A 426 -12.46 -38.24 39.22
N ALA A 427 -13.26 -38.30 38.15
CA ALA A 427 -12.87 -37.74 36.87
C ALA A 427 -12.78 -36.21 36.90
N LEU A 428 -13.68 -35.53 37.60
CA LEU A 428 -13.61 -34.09 37.82
C LEU A 428 -12.40 -33.70 38.67
N GLU A 429 -12.07 -34.46 39.71
CA GLU A 429 -10.91 -34.19 40.57
C GLU A 429 -9.59 -34.25 39.78
N ILE A 430 -9.39 -35.32 38.98
CA ILE A 430 -8.20 -35.47 38.14
C ILE A 430 -8.17 -34.40 37.03
N GLY A 431 -9.32 -34.09 36.43
CA GLY A 431 -9.49 -33.07 35.39
C GLY A 431 -9.56 -31.63 35.91
N LYS A 432 -9.30 -31.40 37.21
CA LYS A 432 -9.35 -30.08 37.88
C LYS A 432 -10.66 -29.32 37.65
N GLY A 433 -11.77 -30.05 37.67
CA GLY A 433 -13.12 -29.54 37.50
C GLY A 433 -13.66 -29.60 36.07
N VAL A 434 -12.89 -30.12 35.11
CA VAL A 434 -13.33 -30.39 33.73
C VAL A 434 -13.43 -31.89 33.49
N LEU A 435 -14.46 -32.30 32.77
CA LEU A 435 -14.76 -33.67 32.38
C LEU A 435 -15.05 -33.70 30.89
N HIS A 436 -14.50 -34.67 30.18
CA HIS A 436 -14.93 -35.02 28.84
C HIS A 436 -15.75 -36.32 28.90
N VAL A 437 -16.88 -36.35 28.23
CA VAL A 437 -17.77 -37.51 28.14
C VAL A 437 -17.80 -37.99 26.70
N LEU A 438 -17.43 -39.23 26.49
CA LEU A 438 -17.44 -39.88 25.19
C LEU A 438 -18.63 -40.83 25.11
N SER A 439 -19.58 -40.57 24.21
CA SER A 439 -20.72 -41.44 23.92
C SER A 439 -20.54 -42.19 22.60
N GLY A 440 -21.32 -43.25 22.36
CA GLY A 440 -21.24 -44.04 21.13
C GLY A 440 -20.02 -44.97 21.07
N LEU A 441 -19.78 -45.72 22.15
CA LEU A 441 -18.59 -46.57 22.34
C LEU A 441 -18.68 -47.97 21.70
N GLU A 442 -19.73 -48.26 20.93
CA GLU A 442 -20.08 -49.61 20.46
C GLU A 442 -18.94 -50.30 19.70
N ASN A 443 -18.16 -49.54 18.92
CA ASN A 443 -17.06 -50.08 18.10
C ASN A 443 -15.66 -49.86 18.72
N LEU A 444 -15.57 -49.25 19.91
CA LEU A 444 -14.28 -48.87 20.49
C LEU A 444 -13.44 -50.09 20.87
N ALA A 445 -14.06 -51.10 21.49
CA ALA A 445 -13.36 -52.30 21.94
C ALA A 445 -12.76 -53.09 20.76
N ASP A 446 -13.52 -53.24 19.67
CA ASP A 446 -13.09 -53.93 18.46
C ASP A 446 -11.96 -53.16 17.75
N ALA A 447 -12.08 -51.83 17.65
CA ALA A 447 -11.05 -50.99 17.05
C ALA A 447 -9.73 -51.03 17.84
N MET A 448 -9.79 -51.00 19.17
CA MET A 448 -8.61 -51.11 20.04
C MET A 448 -7.94 -52.49 19.93
N GLN A 449 -8.72 -53.58 19.86
CA GLN A 449 -8.17 -54.93 19.67
C GLN A 449 -7.59 -55.16 18.27
N GLY A 450 -8.20 -54.54 17.25
CA GLY A 450 -7.76 -54.62 15.85
C GLY A 450 -6.63 -53.67 15.47
N GLY A 451 -6.19 -52.79 16.39
CA GLY A 451 -5.18 -51.75 16.11
C GLY A 451 -5.63 -50.72 15.08
N GLN A 452 -6.94 -50.52 14.93
CA GLN A 452 -7.53 -49.54 14.01
C GLN A 452 -7.55 -48.15 14.65
N SER A 453 -7.60 -47.10 13.84
CA SER A 453 -7.70 -45.70 14.31
C SER A 453 -8.99 -45.50 15.11
N THR A 454 -8.85 -44.90 16.28
CA THR A 454 -9.93 -44.60 17.23
C THR A 454 -10.32 -43.11 17.26
N ALA A 455 -9.60 -42.25 16.52
CA ALA A 455 -9.82 -40.80 16.52
C ALA A 455 -11.25 -40.36 16.14
N GLY A 456 -11.94 -41.12 15.30
CA GLY A 456 -13.32 -40.84 14.86
C GLY A 456 -14.42 -41.55 15.65
N ILE A 457 -14.08 -42.31 16.70
CA ILE A 457 -15.06 -43.12 17.44
C ILE A 457 -15.68 -42.30 18.56
N GLY A 458 -17.02 -42.22 18.52
CA GLY A 458 -17.84 -41.58 19.54
C GLY A 458 -17.96 -40.07 19.39
N ALA A 459 -18.86 -39.48 20.18
CA ALA A 459 -19.08 -38.03 20.24
C ALA A 459 -18.59 -37.51 21.60
N LEU A 460 -17.68 -36.52 21.57
CA LEU A 460 -17.11 -35.91 22.77
C LEU A 460 -17.97 -34.72 23.22
N GLN A 461 -18.40 -34.73 24.47
CA GLN A 461 -19.07 -33.61 25.13
C GLN A 461 -18.26 -33.16 26.35
N VAL A 462 -18.11 -31.86 26.52
CA VAL A 462 -17.39 -31.28 27.67
C VAL A 462 -18.40 -30.95 28.76
N PHE A 463 -18.07 -31.29 29.99
CA PHE A 463 -18.76 -30.90 31.22
C PHE A 463 -17.77 -30.18 32.12
N SER A 464 -18.17 -29.07 32.74
CA SER A 464 -17.28 -28.29 33.60
C SER A 464 -18.00 -27.80 34.84
N THR A 465 -17.41 -28.08 36.00
CA THR A 465 -17.82 -27.49 37.27
C THR A 465 -17.47 -26.00 37.37
N GLN A 466 -16.62 -25.50 36.46
CA GLN A 466 -16.19 -24.11 36.47
C GLN A 466 -16.98 -23.24 35.49
N ARG A 467 -17.39 -23.79 34.33
CA ARG A 467 -17.96 -23.01 33.23
C ARG A 467 -18.93 -23.82 32.37
N ALA A 468 -20.20 -23.80 32.72
CA ALA A 468 -21.26 -24.37 31.89
C ALA A 468 -22.51 -23.47 31.84
N CYS A 469 -23.20 -23.52 30.71
CA CYS A 469 -24.44 -22.78 30.53
C CYS A 469 -25.53 -23.37 31.45
N PRO A 470 -26.21 -22.57 32.29
CA PRO A 470 -27.27 -23.06 33.17
C PRO A 470 -28.55 -23.47 32.43
N VAL A 471 -28.72 -23.06 31.16
CA VAL A 471 -29.94 -23.31 30.37
C VAL A 471 -29.79 -24.54 29.48
N CYS A 472 -28.79 -24.56 28.59
CA CYS A 472 -28.57 -25.67 27.66
C CYS A 472 -27.45 -26.64 28.08
N ALA A 473 -26.84 -26.45 29.25
CA ALA A 473 -25.77 -27.30 29.79
C ALA A 473 -24.47 -27.35 28.96
N THR A 474 -24.32 -26.51 27.93
CA THR A 474 -23.09 -26.45 27.13
C THR A 474 -21.93 -25.98 28.00
N SER A 475 -20.83 -26.75 28.06
CA SER A 475 -19.64 -26.35 28.81
C SER A 475 -18.60 -25.68 27.93
N TYR A 476 -17.85 -24.76 28.54
CA TYR A 476 -16.86 -23.93 27.87
C TYR A 476 -15.48 -24.14 28.48
N ALA A 477 -14.45 -24.06 27.63
CA ALA A 477 -13.06 -24.08 28.08
C ALA A 477 -12.68 -22.80 28.85
N GLU A 478 -11.52 -22.82 29.48
CA GLU A 478 -10.94 -21.60 30.03
C GLU A 478 -10.63 -20.59 28.91
N LEU A 479 -10.76 -19.30 29.21
CA LEU A 479 -10.49 -18.25 28.23
C LEU A 479 -8.97 -18.19 28.01
N ASP A 480 -8.57 -18.37 26.76
CA ASP A 480 -7.18 -18.27 26.32
C ASP A 480 -7.05 -17.07 25.37
N PRO A 481 -5.97 -16.26 25.42
CA PRO A 481 -5.78 -15.15 24.49
C PRO A 481 -5.87 -15.54 23.01
N ARG A 482 -5.56 -16.80 22.65
CA ARG A 482 -5.66 -17.34 21.29
C ARG A 482 -7.11 -17.44 20.80
N LEU A 483 -8.08 -17.59 21.70
CA LEU A 483 -9.51 -17.60 21.38
C LEU A 483 -9.96 -16.25 20.76
N PHE A 484 -9.31 -15.16 21.13
CA PHE A 484 -9.61 -13.82 20.62
C PHE A 484 -8.67 -13.42 19.46
N SER A 485 -7.93 -14.37 18.89
CA SER A 485 -7.05 -14.13 17.75
C SER A 485 -7.65 -14.72 16.47
N TYR A 486 -7.97 -13.88 15.50
CA TYR A 486 -8.29 -14.33 14.14
C TYR A 486 -7.06 -14.76 13.33
N ASN A 487 -5.85 -14.65 13.91
CA ASN A 487 -4.62 -15.26 13.38
C ASN A 487 -4.37 -16.67 13.93
N SER A 488 -5.24 -17.18 14.81
CA SER A 488 -5.12 -18.52 15.38
C SER A 488 -6.34 -19.35 15.06
N LYS A 489 -6.12 -20.64 14.78
CA LYS A 489 -7.20 -21.63 14.59
C LYS A 489 -8.20 -21.68 15.73
N HIS A 490 -7.76 -21.33 16.94
CA HIS A 490 -8.57 -21.34 18.15
C HIS A 490 -9.62 -20.23 18.16
N GLY A 491 -9.34 -19.10 17.53
CA GLY A 491 -10.19 -17.92 17.59
C GLY A 491 -10.85 -17.56 16.27
N TRP A 492 -10.27 -17.96 15.14
CA TRP A 492 -10.76 -17.54 13.83
C TRP A 492 -12.15 -18.11 13.50
N CYS A 493 -12.91 -17.38 12.68
CA CYS A 493 -14.15 -17.91 12.13
C CYS A 493 -13.81 -19.09 11.22
N PRO A 494 -14.49 -20.25 11.36
CA PRO A 494 -14.17 -21.43 10.57
C PRO A 494 -14.39 -21.21 9.07
N ASP A 495 -15.31 -20.33 8.66
CA ASP A 495 -15.66 -20.18 7.23
C ASP A 495 -14.75 -19.24 6.46
N CYS A 496 -14.30 -18.15 7.09
CA CYS A 496 -13.40 -17.18 6.47
C CYS A 496 -11.96 -17.28 6.98
N VAL A 497 -11.67 -18.20 7.91
CA VAL A 497 -10.33 -18.46 8.40
C VAL A 497 -9.67 -17.18 8.96
N GLY A 498 -10.49 -16.32 9.58
CA GLY A 498 -10.03 -15.07 10.20
C GLY A 498 -9.86 -13.87 9.25
N THR A 499 -10.17 -14.02 7.96
CA THR A 499 -10.08 -12.92 6.99
C THR A 499 -11.25 -11.94 7.05
N GLY A 500 -12.40 -12.39 7.57
CA GLY A 500 -13.64 -11.59 7.64
C GLY A 500 -14.45 -11.55 6.34
N VAL A 501 -13.90 -11.98 5.21
CA VAL A 501 -14.54 -11.97 3.90
C VAL A 501 -14.96 -13.38 3.45
N LYS A 502 -15.90 -13.45 2.50
CA LYS A 502 -16.31 -14.72 1.90
C LYS A 502 -15.18 -15.28 1.03
N LEU A 503 -14.77 -16.51 1.30
CA LEU A 503 -13.72 -17.22 0.54
C LEU A 503 -14.31 -18.31 -0.36
N SER A 504 -13.71 -18.53 -1.53
CA SER A 504 -13.90 -19.74 -2.32
C SER A 504 -13.23 -20.95 -1.65
N LYS A 505 -13.50 -22.16 -2.16
CA LYS A 505 -12.90 -23.39 -1.63
C LYS A 505 -11.38 -23.41 -1.81
N GLU A 506 -10.90 -22.91 -2.94
CA GLU A 506 -9.47 -22.80 -3.27
C GLU A 506 -8.79 -21.75 -2.41
N GLN A 507 -9.41 -20.57 -2.29
CA GLN A 507 -8.93 -19.47 -1.44
C GLN A 507 -8.82 -19.88 0.02
N ARG A 508 -9.83 -20.61 0.53
CA ARG A 508 -9.81 -21.11 1.91
C ARG A 508 -8.60 -22.00 2.17
N LYS A 509 -8.22 -22.87 1.24
CA LYS A 509 -7.05 -23.75 1.42
C LYS A 509 -5.73 -22.99 1.58
N VAL A 510 -5.59 -21.83 0.93
CA VAL A 510 -4.39 -20.98 1.03
C VAL A 510 -4.27 -20.36 2.42
N TYR A 511 -5.38 -19.93 3.01
CA TYR A 511 -5.38 -19.29 4.33
C TYR A 511 -5.50 -20.25 5.52
N ASP A 512 -5.80 -21.52 5.24
CA ASP A 512 -6.03 -22.56 6.24
C ASP A 512 -4.73 -23.27 6.62
N ASP A 513 -4.10 -22.72 7.66
CA ASP A 513 -2.86 -23.21 8.27
C ASP A 513 -3.00 -24.62 8.90
N THR A 514 -4.18 -25.28 8.82
CA THR A 514 -4.38 -26.67 9.29
C THR A 514 -4.07 -27.73 8.22
N LEU A 515 -3.98 -27.34 6.95
CA LEU A 515 -3.66 -28.23 5.85
C LEU A 515 -2.13 -28.41 5.77
N LEU A 516 -1.61 -29.36 6.55
CA LEU A 516 -0.20 -29.76 6.47
C LEU A 516 0.09 -30.45 5.14
N ALA A 517 1.25 -30.18 4.55
CA ALA A 517 1.82 -31.02 3.51
C ALA A 517 2.17 -32.41 4.09
N ASP A 518 2.04 -33.47 3.28
CA ASP A 518 2.20 -34.88 3.66
C ASP A 518 3.59 -35.23 4.26
N ASP A 519 4.57 -34.34 4.15
CA ASP A 519 5.89 -34.47 4.74
C ASP A 519 5.88 -34.07 6.22
N ASN A 520 5.65 -35.09 7.06
CA ASN A 520 5.71 -35.23 8.53
C ASN A 520 6.85 -34.53 9.32
N ARG A 521 7.34 -33.35 8.92
CA ARG A 521 8.46 -32.62 9.55
C ARG A 521 8.05 -31.45 10.43
N GLY A 522 6.75 -31.21 10.63
CA GLY A 522 6.26 -30.31 11.68
C GLY A 522 6.78 -28.88 11.62
N ARG A 523 7.30 -28.43 10.46
CA ARG A 523 7.51 -27.01 10.23
C ARG A 523 6.15 -26.42 9.91
N GLU A 524 5.72 -25.45 10.72
CA GLU A 524 4.67 -24.52 10.33
C GLU A 524 4.98 -24.07 8.89
N VAL A 525 3.98 -24.18 8.01
CA VAL A 525 4.12 -23.73 6.62
C VAL A 525 4.64 -22.29 6.71
N LYS A 526 5.74 -22.03 6.00
CA LYS A 526 6.29 -20.67 5.90
C LYS A 526 5.15 -19.73 5.54
N PHE A 527 5.16 -18.52 6.09
CA PHE A 527 4.24 -17.43 5.74
C PHE A 527 4.40 -17.08 4.25
N GLU A 528 4.01 -17.97 3.34
CA GLU A 528 3.90 -17.66 1.93
C GLU A 528 2.70 -16.74 1.81
N GLY A 529 3.02 -15.45 1.62
CA GLY A 529 2.06 -14.44 1.19
C GLY A 529 1.60 -14.71 -0.25
N GLN A 530 1.00 -15.88 -0.51
CA GLN A 530 0.15 -16.05 -1.68
C GLN A 530 -1.12 -15.24 -1.45
N GLU A 531 -1.03 -13.93 -1.74
CA GLU A 531 -2.20 -13.09 -1.88
C GLU A 531 -3.01 -13.60 -3.07
N VAL A 532 -4.18 -14.17 -2.79
CA VAL A 532 -5.11 -14.52 -3.86
C VAL A 532 -5.65 -13.21 -4.45
N GLU A 533 -5.32 -12.95 -5.71
CA GLU A 533 -5.90 -11.86 -6.50
C GLU A 533 -7.43 -12.05 -6.61
N ASP A 534 -8.19 -10.94 -6.63
CA ASP A 534 -9.65 -10.92 -6.84
C ASP A 534 -10.53 -11.57 -5.76
N LEU A 535 -10.21 -11.35 -4.47
CA LEU A 535 -11.14 -11.62 -3.38
C LEU A 535 -12.28 -10.58 -3.37
N ALA A 536 -13.50 -11.02 -3.67
CA ALA A 536 -14.70 -10.19 -3.58
C ALA A 536 -14.83 -9.55 -2.18
N GLU A 537 -15.15 -8.26 -2.12
CA GLU A 537 -15.39 -7.50 -0.88
C GLU A 537 -16.75 -7.83 -0.25
N VAL A 538 -17.12 -9.10 -0.23
CA VAL A 538 -18.35 -9.56 0.40
C VAL A 538 -18.02 -10.09 1.79
N GLU A 539 -18.69 -9.54 2.80
CA GLU A 539 -18.55 -9.99 4.17
C GLU A 539 -18.85 -11.49 4.32
N CYS A 540 -18.10 -12.16 5.20
CA CYS A 540 -18.38 -13.54 5.54
C CYS A 540 -19.78 -13.65 6.19
N PRO A 541 -20.70 -14.47 5.69
CA PRO A 541 -22.06 -14.55 6.23
C PRO A 541 -22.12 -15.11 7.66
N THR A 542 -21.14 -15.93 8.04
CA THR A 542 -21.10 -16.64 9.33
C THR A 542 -20.63 -15.75 10.47
N CYS A 543 -19.57 -14.98 10.24
CA CYS A 543 -19.06 -14.03 11.23
C CYS A 543 -19.53 -12.59 11.00
N ARG A 544 -20.16 -12.28 9.86
CA ARG A 544 -20.56 -10.91 9.46
C ARG A 544 -19.39 -9.93 9.59
N GLY A 545 -18.25 -10.29 8.98
CA GLY A 545 -17.03 -9.46 9.02
C GLY A 545 -16.19 -9.56 10.31
N THR A 546 -16.74 -10.01 11.45
CA THR A 546 -16.06 -9.98 12.77
C THR A 546 -14.85 -10.90 12.94
N ARG A 547 -14.57 -11.78 11.97
CA ARG A 547 -13.37 -12.65 11.87
C ARG A 547 -13.23 -13.74 12.94
N LEU A 548 -13.97 -13.67 14.04
CA LEU A 548 -13.88 -14.60 15.16
C LEU A 548 -14.96 -15.71 15.12
N ASN A 549 -14.70 -16.81 15.81
CA ASN A 549 -15.66 -17.90 16.00
C ASN A 549 -16.82 -17.50 16.94
N PRO A 550 -17.92 -18.28 16.98
CA PRO A 550 -19.06 -17.99 17.86
C PRO A 550 -18.70 -17.91 19.35
N THR A 551 -17.81 -18.77 19.84
CA THR A 551 -17.45 -18.84 21.26
C THR A 551 -16.75 -17.57 21.74
N ALA A 552 -15.80 -17.06 20.96
CA ALA A 552 -15.07 -15.83 21.25
C ALA A 552 -15.99 -14.60 21.22
N ARG A 553 -16.94 -14.56 20.27
CA ARG A 553 -17.94 -13.49 20.16
C ARG A 553 -18.93 -13.45 21.32
N ALA A 554 -19.15 -14.60 21.97
CA ALA A 554 -20.03 -14.70 23.13
C ALA A 554 -19.34 -14.28 24.44
N VAL A 555 -18.09 -13.82 24.44
CA VAL A 555 -17.45 -13.29 25.65
C VAL A 555 -17.70 -11.79 25.73
N LYS A 556 -18.30 -11.35 26.85
CA LYS A 556 -18.71 -9.97 27.07
C LYS A 556 -18.01 -9.39 28.29
N PHE A 557 -17.61 -8.12 28.23
CA PHE A 557 -17.11 -7.35 29.37
C PHE A 557 -18.02 -6.14 29.56
N HIS A 558 -18.62 -5.99 30.74
CA HIS A 558 -19.75 -5.07 31.00
C HIS A 558 -20.86 -5.14 29.93
N GLY A 559 -21.17 -6.35 29.45
CA GLY A 559 -22.22 -6.57 28.45
C GLY A 559 -21.81 -6.33 26.99
N ILE A 560 -20.58 -5.89 26.72
CA ILE A 560 -20.09 -5.57 25.36
C ILE A 560 -19.11 -6.66 24.89
N GLY A 561 -19.32 -7.21 23.70
CA GLY A 561 -18.42 -8.19 23.10
C GLY A 561 -17.15 -7.55 22.53
N ILE A 562 -16.04 -8.31 22.50
CA ILE A 562 -14.76 -7.78 21.97
C ILE A 562 -14.86 -7.34 20.51
N THR A 563 -15.70 -8.00 19.72
CA THR A 563 -15.94 -7.65 18.32
C THR A 563 -16.76 -6.38 18.16
N ASP A 564 -17.64 -6.09 19.11
CA ASP A 564 -18.45 -4.87 19.10
C ASP A 564 -17.53 -3.67 19.34
N ILE A 565 -16.56 -3.79 20.27
CA ILE A 565 -15.51 -2.78 20.48
C ILE A 565 -14.65 -2.63 19.22
N ALA A 566 -14.34 -3.72 18.53
CA ALA A 566 -13.50 -3.67 17.33
C ALA A 566 -14.13 -2.86 16.19
N GLN A 567 -15.47 -2.84 16.13
CA GLN A 567 -16.27 -2.12 15.14
C GLN A 567 -16.51 -0.64 15.49
N LEU A 568 -16.22 -0.23 16.73
CA LEU A 568 -16.26 1.17 17.11
C LEU A 568 -15.10 1.93 16.46
N SER A 569 -15.31 3.23 16.23
CA SER A 569 -14.22 4.12 15.85
C SER A 569 -13.16 4.17 16.96
N VAL A 570 -11.89 4.41 16.63
CA VAL A 570 -10.81 4.62 17.61
C VAL A 570 -11.23 5.64 18.68
N SER A 571 -11.92 6.70 18.26
CA SER A 571 -12.44 7.75 19.16
C SER A 571 -13.45 7.23 20.18
N ASP A 572 -14.37 6.38 19.73
CA ASP A 572 -15.39 5.80 20.60
C ASP A 572 -14.79 4.74 21.52
N VAL A 573 -13.82 3.94 21.04
CA VAL A 573 -13.08 3.00 21.89
C VAL A 573 -12.30 3.76 22.97
N ARG A 574 -11.64 4.87 22.63
CA ARG A 574 -10.93 5.70 23.63
C ARG A 574 -11.88 6.23 24.69
N ARG A 575 -13.05 6.76 24.29
CA ARG A 575 -14.08 7.22 25.22
C ARG A 575 -14.56 6.10 26.14
N TRP A 576 -14.75 4.90 25.59
CA TRP A 576 -15.12 3.71 26.36
C TRP A 576 -14.04 3.33 27.39
N VAL A 577 -12.76 3.30 27.00
CA VAL A 577 -11.64 3.03 27.92
C VAL A 577 -11.53 4.10 29.01
N GLN A 578 -11.74 5.37 28.68
CA GLN A 578 -11.75 6.46 29.66
C GLN A 578 -12.89 6.31 30.68
N GLN A 579 -14.07 5.87 30.25
CA GLN A 579 -15.18 5.59 31.16
C GLN A 579 -14.85 4.45 32.12
N LEU A 580 -14.18 3.39 31.65
CA LEU A 580 -13.72 2.31 32.51
C LEU A 580 -12.70 2.76 33.57
N ALA A 581 -11.86 3.75 33.24
CA ALA A 581 -10.88 4.30 34.15
C ALA A 581 -11.49 5.17 35.28
N LEU A 582 -12.77 5.57 35.17
CA LEU A 582 -13.44 6.36 36.20
C LEU A 582 -13.81 5.50 37.42
N SER A 583 -13.64 6.10 38.61
CA SER A 583 -13.99 5.45 39.88
C SER A 583 -15.46 5.03 39.90
N GLY A 584 -15.73 3.75 40.19
CA GLY A 584 -17.07 3.19 40.34
C GLY A 584 -17.63 2.46 39.11
N HIS A 585 -16.93 2.47 37.97
CA HIS A 585 -17.34 1.68 36.78
C HIS A 585 -16.81 0.25 36.84
N MET A 586 -15.65 0.04 37.46
CA MET A 586 -15.06 -1.28 37.71
C MET A 586 -15.05 -1.58 39.21
N THR A 587 -15.22 -2.84 39.57
CA THR A 587 -14.99 -3.32 40.93
C THR A 587 -13.52 -3.16 41.31
N SER A 588 -13.18 -3.15 42.61
CA SER A 588 -11.79 -3.00 43.05
C SER A 588 -10.86 -4.07 42.44
N ARG A 589 -11.35 -5.32 42.37
CA ARG A 589 -10.63 -6.45 41.78
C ARG A 589 -10.38 -6.25 40.28
N GLU A 590 -11.40 -5.80 39.55
CA GLU A 590 -11.26 -5.54 38.11
C GLU A 590 -10.25 -4.41 37.86
N ALA A 591 -10.34 -3.32 38.62
CA ALA A 591 -9.42 -2.19 38.52
C ALA A 591 -7.97 -2.60 38.81
N ASP A 592 -7.74 -3.46 39.79
CA ASP A 592 -6.41 -3.99 40.11
C ASP A 592 -5.83 -4.84 38.97
N ILE A 593 -6.65 -5.66 38.33
CA ILE A 593 -6.23 -6.52 37.20
C ILE A 593 -5.98 -5.67 35.94
N ALA A 594 -6.79 -4.63 35.72
CA ALA A 594 -6.72 -3.78 34.53
C ALA A 594 -5.72 -2.63 34.65
N ARG A 595 -5.10 -2.44 35.82
CA ARG A 595 -4.23 -1.32 36.18
C ARG A 595 -3.18 -0.99 35.13
N ASP A 596 -2.51 -2.00 34.58
CA ASP A 596 -1.44 -1.83 33.59
C ASP A 596 -1.97 -1.89 32.14
N LEU A 597 -3.12 -2.55 31.91
CA LEU A 597 -3.69 -2.74 30.58
C LEU A 597 -4.39 -1.48 30.05
N ILE A 598 -5.17 -0.82 30.91
CA ILE A 598 -6.00 0.33 30.53
C ILE A 598 -5.13 1.53 30.08
N PRO A 599 -4.06 1.93 30.80
CA PRO A 599 -3.18 3.00 30.35
C PRO A 599 -2.51 2.72 29.01
N GLU A 600 -2.10 1.47 28.76
CA GLU A 600 -1.43 1.07 27.52
C GLU A 600 -2.41 1.09 26.32
N ILE A 601 -3.64 0.60 26.51
CA ILE A 601 -4.70 0.70 25.48
C ILE A 601 -5.02 2.17 25.21
N GLN A 602 -5.22 2.97 26.27
CA GLN A 602 -5.56 4.38 26.15
C GLN A 602 -4.47 5.17 25.41
N SER A 603 -3.20 4.96 25.76
CA SER A 603 -2.07 5.66 25.14
C SER A 603 -1.98 5.37 23.63
N ARG A 604 -2.17 4.12 23.22
CA ARG A 604 -2.14 3.75 21.79
C ARG A 604 -3.31 4.31 20.99
N LEU A 605 -4.51 4.33 21.58
CA LEU A 605 -5.69 4.96 20.98
C LEU A 605 -5.52 6.47 20.87
N GLU A 606 -4.95 7.11 21.90
CA GLU A 606 -4.61 8.54 21.88
C GLU A 606 -3.62 8.86 20.75
N PHE A 607 -2.56 8.08 20.58
CA PHE A 607 -1.64 8.30 19.45
C PHE A 607 -2.31 8.15 18.09
N LEU A 608 -3.26 7.22 17.93
CA LEU A 608 -4.03 7.08 16.69
C LEU A 608 -4.92 8.30 16.41
N GLU A 609 -5.58 8.83 17.44
CA GLU A 609 -6.34 10.08 17.33
C GLU A 609 -5.45 11.28 17.04
N GLU A 610 -4.31 11.39 17.72
CA GLU A 610 -3.34 12.47 17.52
C GLU A 610 -2.83 12.51 16.08
N VAL A 611 -2.65 11.36 15.41
CA VAL A 611 -2.29 11.29 14.00
C VAL A 611 -3.50 11.43 13.04
N GLY A 612 -4.69 11.74 13.55
CA GLY A 612 -5.88 12.01 12.74
C GLY A 612 -6.62 10.76 12.26
N LEU A 613 -6.40 9.60 12.89
CA LEU A 613 -7.04 8.32 12.53
C LEU A 613 -8.18 7.92 13.45
N GLY A 614 -8.74 8.88 14.19
CA GLY A 614 -9.81 8.66 15.16
C GLY A 614 -11.10 8.06 14.56
N TYR A 615 -11.31 8.17 13.25
CA TYR A 615 -12.48 7.67 12.53
C TYR A 615 -12.38 6.19 12.12
N LEU A 616 -11.17 5.61 12.11
CA LEU A 616 -10.98 4.22 11.71
C LEU A 616 -11.52 3.27 12.77
N THR A 617 -11.99 2.10 12.37
CA THR A 617 -12.33 0.99 13.28
C THR A 617 -11.12 0.07 13.48
N LEU A 618 -11.05 -0.61 14.62
CA LEU A 618 -9.93 -1.51 14.93
C LEU A 618 -9.94 -2.79 14.08
N ASP A 619 -11.11 -3.19 13.57
CA ASP A 619 -11.28 -4.37 12.70
C ASP A 619 -11.12 -4.07 11.20
N ARG A 620 -10.90 -2.80 10.83
CA ARG A 620 -10.63 -2.38 9.45
C ARG A 620 -9.40 -3.12 8.90
N GLY A 621 -9.57 -3.79 7.77
CA GLY A 621 -8.50 -4.60 7.15
C GLY A 621 -7.39 -3.75 6.57
N ALA A 622 -6.14 -4.12 6.81
CA ALA A 622 -4.96 -3.38 6.33
C ALA A 622 -4.92 -3.14 4.80
N PRO A 623 -5.40 -4.06 3.94
CA PRO A 623 -5.44 -3.82 2.49
C PRO A 623 -6.37 -2.68 2.05
N THR A 624 -7.37 -2.33 2.88
CA THR A 624 -8.36 -1.28 2.59
C THR A 624 -7.92 0.12 3.03
N LEU A 625 -6.73 0.24 3.63
CA LEU A 625 -6.16 1.51 4.08
C LEU A 625 -5.48 2.22 2.91
N SER A 626 -5.69 3.52 2.78
CA SER A 626 -4.88 4.40 1.93
C SER A 626 -3.40 4.38 2.35
N GLY A 627 -2.51 4.85 1.48
CA GLY A 627 -1.09 4.95 1.79
C GLY A 627 -0.83 5.80 3.05
N GLY A 628 -1.42 7.00 3.09
CA GLY A 628 -1.33 7.91 4.23
C GLY A 628 -1.93 7.36 5.54
N GLU A 629 -3.02 6.59 5.49
CA GLU A 629 -3.56 5.91 6.69
C GLU A 629 -2.60 4.83 7.20
N ALA A 630 -2.13 3.93 6.32
CA ALA A 630 -1.22 2.85 6.70
C ALA A 630 0.09 3.39 7.30
N GLN A 631 0.58 4.50 6.75
CA GLN A 631 1.78 5.14 7.22
C GLN A 631 1.60 5.83 8.57
N ARG A 632 0.50 6.58 8.76
CA ARG A 632 0.16 7.20 10.06
C ARG A 632 -0.08 6.15 11.14
N ILE A 633 -0.68 5.00 10.81
CA ILE A 633 -0.80 3.84 11.71
C ILE A 633 0.59 3.33 12.14
N ARG A 634 1.52 3.19 11.19
CA ARG A 634 2.88 2.73 11.49
C ARG A 634 3.60 3.71 12.39
N LEU A 635 3.46 5.02 12.16
CA LEU A 635 4.04 6.04 13.03
C LEU A 635 3.41 6.01 14.44
N ALA A 636 2.09 5.91 14.54
CA ALA A 636 1.41 5.80 15.83
C ALA A 636 1.86 4.56 16.62
N ALA A 637 2.06 3.42 15.94
CA ALA A 637 2.61 2.21 16.56
C ALA A 637 4.03 2.43 17.10
N GLN A 638 4.88 3.21 16.42
CA GLN A 638 6.22 3.56 16.91
C GLN A 638 6.18 4.56 18.07
N LEU A 639 5.25 5.52 18.06
CA LEU A 639 5.06 6.42 19.20
C LEU A 639 4.64 5.68 20.47
N GLY A 640 3.89 4.58 20.31
CA GLY A 640 3.47 3.68 21.39
C GLY A 640 4.58 2.76 21.93
N SER A 641 5.67 2.50 21.19
CA SER A 641 6.71 1.54 21.62
C SER A 641 7.69 2.09 22.67
N ASN A 642 7.56 3.38 23.04
CA ASN A 642 8.35 4.10 24.04
C ASN A 642 9.88 3.94 23.92
N LEU A 643 10.38 3.69 22.70
CA LEU A 643 11.81 3.57 22.41
C LEU A 643 12.52 4.93 22.52
N GLN A 644 13.76 4.90 23.03
CA GLN A 644 14.63 6.07 23.16
C GLN A 644 16.02 5.77 22.59
N GLY A 645 16.69 6.79 22.07
CA GLY A 645 18.04 6.67 21.50
C GLY A 645 18.09 5.95 20.15
N VAL A 646 16.95 5.75 19.49
CA VAL A 646 16.83 5.14 18.16
C VAL A 646 16.98 6.21 17.07
N CYS A 647 17.55 5.85 15.92
CA CYS A 647 17.51 6.68 14.72
C CYS A 647 16.42 6.18 13.77
N TYR A 648 15.34 6.95 13.65
CA TYR A 648 14.28 6.67 12.69
C TYR A 648 14.62 7.29 11.34
N VAL A 649 14.62 6.48 10.30
CA VAL A 649 14.85 6.90 8.91
C VAL A 649 13.51 6.82 8.18
N LEU A 650 12.98 7.96 7.72
CA LEU A 650 11.66 8.05 7.08
C LEU A 650 11.81 8.48 5.62
N ASP A 651 11.05 7.82 4.75
CA ASP A 651 11.04 8.09 3.30
C ASP A 651 9.77 8.84 2.91
N GLU A 652 9.92 10.13 2.61
CA GLU A 652 8.87 11.08 2.19
C GLU A 652 7.51 10.84 2.88
N PRO A 653 7.47 10.97 4.23
CA PRO A 653 6.29 10.63 4.99
C PRO A 653 5.08 11.53 4.70
N THR A 654 5.25 12.65 4.00
CA THR A 654 4.13 13.55 3.66
C THR A 654 3.40 13.16 2.36
N ILE A 655 3.87 12.12 1.67
CA ILE A 655 3.27 11.65 0.41
C ILE A 655 1.77 11.42 0.53
N GLY A 656 1.02 11.98 -0.43
CA GLY A 656 -0.43 11.78 -0.55
C GLY A 656 -1.22 12.30 0.65
N LEU A 657 -0.62 13.13 1.51
CA LEU A 657 -1.30 13.76 2.63
C LEU A 657 -1.82 15.15 2.24
N HIS A 658 -3.03 15.45 2.68
CA HIS A 658 -3.56 16.81 2.62
C HIS A 658 -2.79 17.72 3.59
N ALA A 659 -2.68 19.03 3.30
CA ALA A 659 -1.94 19.99 4.13
C ALA A 659 -2.29 19.92 5.65
N ARG A 660 -3.58 19.77 5.97
CA ARG A 660 -4.05 19.51 7.35
C ARG A 660 -3.41 18.25 7.97
N ASP A 661 -3.44 17.12 7.24
CA ASP A 661 -2.90 15.84 7.72
C ASP A 661 -1.37 15.90 7.81
N ASN A 662 -0.71 16.68 6.95
CA ASN A 662 0.73 16.93 7.01
C ASN A 662 1.13 17.61 8.32
N GLN A 663 0.42 18.65 8.74
CA GLN A 663 0.69 19.31 10.03
C GLN A 663 0.56 18.35 11.22
N ILE A 664 -0.44 17.48 11.18
CA ILE A 664 -0.66 16.43 12.19
C ILE A 664 0.54 15.48 12.26
N LEU A 665 0.97 14.97 11.10
CA LEU A 665 2.15 14.10 10.97
C LEU A 665 3.40 14.78 11.52
N LEU A 666 3.66 16.03 11.14
CA LEU A 666 4.84 16.76 11.58
C LEU A 666 4.87 16.99 13.09
N ASN A 667 3.71 17.23 13.70
CA ASN A 667 3.60 17.30 15.17
C ASN A 667 3.94 15.95 15.82
N ALA A 668 3.48 14.84 15.23
CA ALA A 668 3.78 13.49 15.71
C ALA A 668 5.28 13.15 15.58
N LEU A 669 5.92 13.56 14.48
CA LEU A 669 7.37 13.43 14.31
C LEU A 669 8.14 14.24 15.34
N HIS A 670 7.74 15.49 15.60
CA HIS A 670 8.38 16.31 16.63
C HIS A 670 8.32 15.63 18.01
N LYS A 671 7.15 15.09 18.41
CA LYS A 671 7.00 14.32 19.64
C LYS A 671 7.91 13.08 19.69
N LEU A 672 8.09 12.39 18.56
CA LEU A 672 9.01 11.25 18.48
C LEU A 672 10.46 11.67 18.73
N GLY A 673 10.85 12.84 18.22
CA GLY A 673 12.14 13.48 18.49
C GLY A 673 12.31 13.88 19.95
N ASP A 674 11.29 14.52 20.55
CA ASP A 674 11.29 14.96 21.96
C ASP A 674 11.49 13.80 22.96
N LYS A 675 11.14 12.56 22.56
CA LYS A 675 11.44 11.35 23.35
C LYS A 675 12.92 10.96 23.36
N GLY A 676 13.81 11.75 22.76
CA GLY A 676 15.25 11.49 22.70
C GLY A 676 15.66 10.60 21.53
N ASN A 677 14.87 10.59 20.46
CA ASN A 677 15.20 9.87 19.23
C ASN A 677 15.79 10.82 18.18
N THR A 678 16.56 10.26 17.25
CA THR A 678 17.05 11.00 16.09
C THR A 678 16.13 10.72 14.92
N LEU A 679 15.70 11.76 14.20
CA LEU A 679 14.88 11.62 13.00
C LEU A 679 15.73 12.02 11.79
N VAL A 680 15.75 11.17 10.77
CA VAL A 680 16.34 11.45 9.46
C VAL A 680 15.25 11.24 8.42
N VAL A 681 14.72 12.33 7.89
CA VAL A 681 13.56 12.31 6.99
C VAL A 681 13.99 12.74 5.61
N VAL A 682 13.83 11.88 4.62
CA VAL A 682 13.99 12.26 3.21
C VAL A 682 12.71 12.98 2.79
N GLU A 683 12.79 14.27 2.49
CA GLU A 683 11.60 15.06 2.13
C GLU A 683 11.88 16.18 1.14
N HIS A 684 10.80 16.56 0.45
CA HIS A 684 10.72 17.68 -0.45
C HIS A 684 9.58 18.65 -0.08
N ASP A 685 8.70 18.28 0.86
CA ASP A 685 7.65 19.15 1.36
C ASP A 685 8.18 20.39 2.12
N GLU A 686 7.60 21.56 1.81
CA GLU A 686 8.05 22.85 2.35
C GLU A 686 7.88 22.94 3.87
N ASP A 687 6.71 22.54 4.38
CA ASP A 687 6.40 22.61 5.81
C ASP A 687 7.36 21.73 6.62
N THR A 688 7.68 20.55 6.07
CA THR A 688 8.64 19.62 6.67
C THR A 688 10.05 20.22 6.71
N ILE A 689 10.53 20.74 5.59
CA ILE A 689 11.86 21.34 5.50
C ILE A 689 11.98 22.53 6.46
N ARG A 690 10.95 23.39 6.53
CA ARG A 690 10.95 24.57 7.42
C ARG A 690 10.93 24.21 8.91
N ARG A 691 10.37 23.05 9.29
CA ARG A 691 10.34 22.57 10.67
C ARG A 691 11.59 21.80 11.09
N ALA A 692 12.48 21.46 10.16
CA ALA A 692 13.70 20.73 10.45
C ALA A 692 14.64 21.52 11.37
N ASP A 693 15.23 20.84 12.36
CA ASP A 693 16.34 21.40 13.14
C ASP A 693 17.61 21.52 12.28
N HIS A 694 17.78 20.59 11.33
CA HIS A 694 18.96 20.46 10.50
C HIS A 694 18.58 19.93 9.11
N ILE A 695 19.14 20.53 8.07
CA ILE A 695 18.85 20.20 6.67
C ILE A 695 20.14 19.83 5.97
N ILE A 696 20.06 18.77 5.16
CA ILE A 696 21.12 18.28 4.28
C ILE A 696 20.60 18.36 2.86
N ASP A 697 21.08 19.33 2.08
CA ASP A 697 20.69 19.50 0.67
C ASP A 697 21.69 18.78 -0.25
N ILE A 698 21.19 17.79 -1.01
CA ILE A 698 21.98 16.99 -1.95
C ILE A 698 21.62 17.37 -3.39
N GLY A 699 22.62 17.68 -4.19
CA GLY A 699 22.44 18.12 -5.56
C GLY A 699 23.77 18.40 -6.27
N PRO A 700 23.85 19.45 -7.10
CA PRO A 700 22.78 20.40 -7.48
C PRO A 700 21.79 19.85 -8.51
N SER A 701 22.02 18.63 -9.03
CA SER A 701 21.19 17.99 -10.04
C SER A 701 21.02 16.50 -9.74
N ALA A 702 20.33 15.79 -10.61
CA ALA A 702 20.07 14.36 -10.49
C ALA A 702 21.17 13.50 -11.18
N GLY A 703 21.20 12.20 -10.87
CA GLY A 703 22.07 11.21 -11.51
C GLY A 703 23.56 11.52 -11.33
N ILE A 704 24.35 11.39 -12.41
CA ILE A 704 25.81 11.61 -12.41
C ILE A 704 26.17 13.07 -12.06
N ARG A 705 25.26 14.03 -12.26
CA ARG A 705 25.48 15.43 -11.89
C ARG A 705 25.12 15.73 -10.42
N GLY A 706 24.44 14.82 -9.75
CA GLY A 706 24.13 14.87 -8.31
C GLY A 706 25.24 14.32 -7.43
N GLY A 707 24.82 13.81 -6.26
CA GLY A 707 25.66 13.10 -5.30
C GLY A 707 26.64 13.98 -4.53
N ARG A 708 26.45 15.29 -4.52
CA ARG A 708 27.26 16.24 -3.75
C ARG A 708 26.42 16.92 -2.68
N LEU A 709 27.05 17.21 -1.55
CA LEU A 709 26.49 18.10 -0.55
C LEU A 709 26.52 19.52 -1.09
N VAL A 710 25.35 20.14 -1.25
CA VAL A 710 25.21 21.53 -1.73
C VAL A 710 25.24 22.49 -0.57
N ALA A 711 24.44 22.20 0.46
CA ALA A 711 24.38 22.98 1.69
C ALA A 711 23.97 22.09 2.87
N GLU A 712 24.39 22.49 4.07
CA GLU A 712 24.10 21.79 5.32
C GLU A 712 23.92 22.84 6.43
N GLY A 713 22.88 22.71 7.25
CA GLY A 713 22.62 23.63 8.35
C GLY A 713 21.14 23.91 8.59
N THR A 714 20.81 25.14 8.97
CA THR A 714 19.43 25.60 9.19
C THR A 714 18.75 26.02 7.88
N VAL A 715 17.43 26.20 7.90
CA VAL A 715 16.65 26.74 6.77
C VAL A 715 17.28 28.03 6.20
N ALA A 716 17.77 28.92 7.09
CA ALA A 716 18.41 30.17 6.68
C ALA A 716 19.73 29.93 5.94
N ASP A 717 20.51 28.91 6.34
CA ASP A 717 21.75 28.54 5.68
C ASP A 717 21.49 27.96 4.28
N ILE A 718 20.45 27.13 4.14
CA ILE A 718 20.02 26.58 2.84
C ILE A 718 19.52 27.71 1.92
N MET A 719 18.71 28.64 2.44
CA MET A 719 18.23 29.81 1.68
C MET A 719 19.38 30.72 1.23
N ALA A 720 20.46 30.84 2.02
CA ALA A 720 21.62 31.64 1.66
C ALA A 720 22.53 30.97 0.62
N ALA A 721 22.39 29.67 0.37
CA ALA A 721 23.22 28.94 -0.58
C ALA A 721 22.75 29.16 -2.03
N GLU A 722 23.56 29.87 -2.83
CA GLU A 722 23.22 30.22 -4.22
C GLU A 722 23.00 29.01 -5.13
N ASP A 723 23.76 27.93 -4.88
CA ASP A 723 23.71 26.68 -5.63
C ASP A 723 22.55 25.76 -5.20
N SER A 724 21.86 26.08 -4.09
CA SER A 724 20.71 25.30 -3.59
C SER A 724 19.45 25.62 -4.38
N VAL A 725 18.97 24.65 -5.15
CA VAL A 725 17.66 24.73 -5.81
C VAL A 725 16.55 24.81 -4.77
N THR A 726 16.67 24.03 -3.70
CA THR A 726 15.72 24.04 -2.58
C THR A 726 15.70 25.40 -1.88
N GLY A 727 16.86 25.98 -1.57
CA GLY A 727 16.98 27.31 -0.96
C GLY A 727 16.32 28.41 -1.80
N ARG A 728 16.42 28.33 -3.13
CA ARG A 728 15.75 29.26 -4.04
C ARG A 728 14.22 29.19 -3.95
N TYR A 729 13.66 27.98 -3.89
CA TYR A 729 12.21 27.80 -3.77
C TYR A 729 11.69 28.17 -2.37
N LEU A 730 12.50 28.00 -1.32
CA LEU A 730 12.18 28.47 0.03
C LEU A 730 12.20 30.01 0.16
N LEU A 731 13.05 30.70 -0.63
CA LEU A 731 13.08 32.16 -0.71
C LEU A 731 11.95 32.73 -1.58
N HIS A 732 11.63 32.04 -2.67
CA HIS A 732 10.68 32.46 -3.67
C HIS A 732 9.80 31.27 -4.02
N ALA A 733 8.61 31.17 -3.42
CA ALA A 733 7.75 30.04 -3.75
C ALA A 733 7.31 30.08 -5.22
N MET A 734 6.88 28.92 -5.70
CA MET A 734 6.58 28.71 -7.11
C MET A 734 5.52 29.70 -7.60
N ARG A 735 5.85 30.45 -8.66
CA ARG A 735 4.89 31.37 -9.28
C ARG A 735 3.91 30.60 -10.15
N HIS A 736 2.75 30.27 -9.58
CA HIS A 736 1.62 29.67 -10.30
C HIS A 736 0.33 30.51 -10.22
N PRO A 737 -0.48 30.54 -11.30
CA PRO A 737 -0.21 29.91 -12.60
C PRO A 737 0.80 30.70 -13.46
N PHE A 738 1.62 30.02 -14.26
CA PHE A 738 2.62 30.65 -15.16
C PHE A 738 1.99 31.46 -16.32
N GLN A 739 0.71 31.25 -16.59
CA GLN A 739 -0.14 31.92 -17.59
C GLN A 739 -1.52 32.13 -16.96
N SER A 740 -2.33 33.05 -17.48
CA SER A 740 -3.71 33.25 -17.03
C SER A 740 -4.54 31.96 -17.14
N ARG A 741 -5.38 31.67 -16.13
CA ARG A 741 -6.29 30.51 -16.13
C ARG A 741 -7.23 30.54 -17.34
N ARG A 742 -7.62 29.38 -17.85
CA ARG A 742 -8.63 29.31 -18.90
C ARG A 742 -9.99 29.64 -18.29
N TRP A 743 -10.80 30.42 -18.99
CA TRP A 743 -12.10 30.82 -18.49
C TRP A 743 -13.05 29.63 -18.33
N VAL A 744 -13.79 29.60 -17.22
CA VAL A 744 -14.82 28.60 -16.89
C VAL A 744 -16.07 29.35 -16.41
N GLY A 745 -17.13 29.38 -17.22
CA GLY A 745 -18.39 30.02 -16.87
C GLY A 745 -19.50 29.73 -17.90
N GLU A 746 -20.71 30.18 -17.61
CA GLU A 746 -21.85 30.13 -18.55
C GLU A 746 -21.94 31.48 -19.29
N GLY A 747 -21.56 31.52 -20.59
CA GLY A 747 -21.48 32.75 -21.39
C GLY A 747 -20.27 32.84 -22.33
N GLU A 748 -20.04 34.00 -22.94
CA GLU A 748 -18.80 34.28 -23.71
C GLU A 748 -17.65 34.67 -22.76
N PRO A 749 -16.40 34.25 -23.05
CA PRO A 749 -15.25 34.61 -22.24
C PRO A 749 -15.06 36.14 -22.22
N PRO A 750 -14.65 36.74 -21.09
CA PRO A 750 -14.40 38.18 -21.02
C PRO A 750 -13.27 38.54 -22.00
N VAL A 751 -13.53 39.55 -22.84
CA VAL A 751 -12.56 40.03 -23.85
C VAL A 751 -11.31 40.51 -23.11
N THR A 752 -10.17 39.85 -23.33
CA THR A 752 -8.91 40.25 -22.71
C THR A 752 -8.41 41.57 -23.32
N ALA A 753 -7.71 42.39 -22.53
CA ALA A 753 -7.17 43.68 -22.98
C ALA A 753 -6.21 43.54 -24.19
N GLU A 754 -5.57 42.38 -24.38
CA GLU A 754 -4.76 42.08 -25.58
C GLU A 754 -5.59 41.89 -26.85
N ALA A 755 -6.83 41.39 -26.74
CA ALA A 755 -7.75 41.28 -27.87
C ALA A 755 -8.28 42.66 -28.27
N ALA A 756 -8.55 43.55 -27.31
CA ALA A 756 -8.93 44.93 -27.59
C ALA A 756 -7.81 45.69 -28.34
N ALA A 757 -6.55 45.54 -27.92
CA ALA A 757 -5.40 46.18 -28.56
C ALA A 757 -5.15 45.67 -30.00
N LYS A 758 -5.37 44.38 -30.27
CA LYS A 758 -5.28 43.81 -31.62
C LYS A 758 -6.44 44.26 -32.52
N THR A 759 -7.62 44.47 -31.96
CA THR A 759 -8.80 44.94 -32.70
C THR A 759 -8.65 46.41 -33.09
N GLU A 760 -8.08 47.24 -32.23
CA GLU A 760 -7.75 48.64 -32.55
C GLU A 760 -6.62 48.77 -33.58
N ALA A 761 -5.59 47.91 -33.50
CA ALA A 761 -4.51 47.87 -34.51
C ALA A 761 -5.01 47.40 -35.89
N ALA A 762 -5.91 46.41 -35.95
CA ALA A 762 -6.50 45.93 -37.19
C ALA A 762 -7.49 46.93 -37.81
N ALA A 763 -8.20 47.70 -36.98
CA ALA A 763 -9.07 48.79 -37.43
C ALA A 763 -8.25 49.98 -38.03
N ALA A 764 -7.07 50.26 -37.47
CA ALA A 764 -6.16 51.26 -37.99
C ALA A 764 -5.51 50.85 -39.34
N GLU A 765 -5.22 49.57 -39.55
CA GLU A 765 -4.71 49.07 -40.84
C GLU A 765 -5.80 49.00 -41.94
N GLN A 766 -7.06 48.74 -41.59
CA GLN A 766 -8.15 48.67 -42.58
C GLN A 766 -8.62 50.04 -43.09
N GLN A 767 -8.39 51.13 -42.36
CA GLN A 767 -8.63 52.49 -42.87
C GLN A 767 -7.54 53.01 -43.81
N ALA A 768 -6.35 52.39 -43.83
CA ALA A 768 -5.25 52.81 -44.72
C ALA A 768 -5.28 52.15 -46.12
N VAL A 769 -6.13 51.15 -46.34
CA VAL A 769 -6.13 50.32 -47.58
C VAL A 769 -7.32 50.61 -48.50
N THR A 770 -8.25 51.50 -48.12
CA THR A 770 -9.45 51.84 -48.92
C THR A 770 -9.26 53.00 -49.92
N GLU A 771 -8.03 53.46 -50.16
CA GLU A 771 -7.71 54.47 -51.20
C GLU A 771 -6.69 53.98 -52.25
N ALA A 772 -6.77 52.73 -52.73
CA ALA A 772 -6.06 52.39 -53.97
C ALA A 772 -6.59 51.12 -54.64
N LYS A 773 -7.48 51.31 -55.63
CA LYS A 773 -7.41 50.74 -56.99
C LYS A 773 -8.80 50.53 -57.58
N THR A 774 -9.19 51.52 -58.36
CA THR A 774 -10.16 51.37 -59.44
C THR A 774 -9.55 50.59 -60.62
N SER A 775 -10.43 49.78 -61.24
CA SER A 775 -10.56 49.56 -62.68
C SER A 775 -10.41 48.10 -63.19
N LYS A 776 -11.49 47.69 -63.87
CA LYS A 776 -11.61 46.73 -65.00
C LYS A 776 -11.55 45.21 -64.72
N THR A 777 -12.37 44.33 -65.31
CA THR A 777 -13.75 44.34 -65.86
C THR A 777 -14.19 42.87 -65.98
N ARG A 778 -15.44 42.56 -65.60
CA ARG A 778 -16.45 41.66 -66.26
C ARG A 778 -16.01 40.26 -66.76
N LYS A 779 -16.79 39.17 -66.71
CA LYS A 779 -18.17 38.80 -66.32
C LYS A 779 -18.28 37.30 -66.67
N LYS A 780 -18.90 36.47 -65.82
CA LYS A 780 -19.96 35.53 -66.25
C LYS A 780 -20.75 35.04 -65.03
N LYS A 781 -22.08 35.15 -65.17
CA LYS A 781 -23.19 34.93 -64.23
C LYS A 781 -23.47 33.43 -64.03
N ALA A 782 -23.71 32.99 -62.79
CA ALA A 782 -25.02 32.64 -62.14
C ALA A 782 -25.64 31.34 -62.70
N VAL A 783 -26.03 30.35 -61.90
CA VAL A 783 -27.11 30.35 -60.89
C VAL A 783 -26.84 29.28 -59.81
N ALA A 784 -27.00 29.62 -58.51
CA ALA A 784 -27.41 28.68 -57.46
C ALA A 784 -27.89 29.46 -56.22
N ALA A 785 -28.88 28.88 -55.55
CA ALA A 785 -29.74 29.50 -54.56
C ALA A 785 -29.02 29.96 -53.27
N THR A 786 -29.62 30.96 -52.64
CA THR A 786 -29.36 31.44 -51.28
C THR A 786 -29.41 30.31 -50.25
N GLU A 787 -28.25 29.88 -49.79
CA GLU A 787 -28.07 29.29 -48.46
C GLU A 787 -27.60 30.40 -47.52
N VAL A 788 -28.33 30.55 -46.42
CA VAL A 788 -27.98 31.40 -45.30
C VAL A 788 -26.67 30.85 -44.72
N GLU A 789 -25.56 31.55 -44.89
CA GLU A 789 -24.32 31.26 -44.17
C GLU A 789 -24.62 31.36 -42.67
N ALA A 790 -24.64 30.21 -42.01
CA ALA A 790 -24.78 30.09 -40.58
C ALA A 790 -23.65 30.85 -39.90
N VAL A 791 -24.02 31.81 -39.07
CA VAL A 791 -23.18 32.40 -38.04
C VAL A 791 -22.52 31.26 -37.24
N PRO A 792 -21.20 31.26 -36.99
CA PRO A 792 -20.58 30.20 -36.21
C PRO A 792 -21.21 30.19 -34.81
N GLU A 793 -21.81 29.06 -34.44
CA GLU A 793 -22.40 28.85 -33.12
C GLU A 793 -21.37 29.16 -32.03
N SER A 794 -21.78 29.98 -31.06
CA SER A 794 -21.03 30.30 -29.85
C SER A 794 -20.46 29.04 -29.20
N SER A 795 -19.15 28.98 -28.97
CA SER A 795 -18.48 27.83 -28.35
C SER A 795 -18.77 27.76 -26.85
N ALA A 796 -19.97 27.31 -26.48
CA ALA A 796 -20.32 27.04 -25.09
C ALA A 796 -19.44 25.93 -24.52
N LEU A 797 -18.95 26.12 -23.29
CA LEU A 797 -18.13 25.15 -22.57
C LEU A 797 -18.92 23.84 -22.37
N LYS A 798 -18.32 22.69 -22.70
CA LYS A 798 -18.94 21.37 -22.50
C LYS A 798 -18.61 20.83 -21.11
N TRP A 799 -19.58 20.17 -20.50
CA TRP A 799 -19.48 19.64 -19.14
C TRP A 799 -19.72 18.14 -19.14
N LEU A 800 -18.93 17.42 -18.36
CA LEU A 800 -19.12 16.02 -18.00
C LEU A 800 -19.71 15.97 -16.59
N SER A 801 -20.86 15.31 -16.41
CA SER A 801 -21.58 15.32 -15.13
C SER A 801 -21.87 13.89 -14.65
N VAL A 802 -21.55 13.62 -13.39
CA VAL A 802 -21.98 12.41 -12.67
C VAL A 802 -23.11 12.79 -11.73
N LEU A 803 -24.17 11.99 -11.73
CA LEU A 803 -25.37 12.23 -10.94
C LEU A 803 -25.55 11.15 -9.88
N GLY A 804 -25.74 11.55 -8.63
CA GLY A 804 -26.06 10.70 -7.49
C GLY A 804 -25.01 9.64 -7.20
N ALA A 805 -23.72 10.01 -7.17
CA ALA A 805 -22.64 9.12 -6.78
C ALA A 805 -22.78 8.67 -5.32
N HIS A 806 -22.82 7.37 -5.08
CA HIS A 806 -23.18 6.76 -3.78
C HIS A 806 -22.32 5.54 -3.41
N MET A 807 -21.15 5.39 -4.03
CA MET A 807 -20.23 4.30 -3.77
C MET A 807 -19.40 4.57 -2.50
N HIS A 808 -19.12 3.53 -1.71
CA HIS A 808 -18.42 3.61 -0.43
C HIS A 808 -19.02 4.67 0.52
N ASN A 809 -18.28 5.72 0.88
CA ASN A 809 -18.76 6.78 1.76
C ASN A 809 -19.41 7.97 1.04
N LEU A 810 -19.52 7.95 -0.30
CA LEU A 810 -20.14 9.05 -1.06
C LEU A 810 -21.65 9.18 -0.75
N GLN A 811 -22.10 10.42 -0.53
CA GLN A 811 -23.46 10.71 -0.06
C GLN A 811 -24.37 11.25 -1.18
N ASN A 812 -24.64 10.44 -2.21
CA ASN A 812 -25.49 10.80 -3.38
C ASN A 812 -25.06 12.12 -4.05
N VAL A 813 -23.76 12.26 -4.32
CA VAL A 813 -23.15 13.49 -4.81
C VAL A 813 -23.35 13.68 -6.32
N ASP A 814 -23.69 14.90 -6.72
CA ASP A 814 -23.67 15.35 -8.13
C ASP A 814 -22.40 16.16 -8.38
N ALA A 815 -21.57 15.79 -9.36
CA ALA A 815 -20.29 16.43 -9.65
C ALA A 815 -20.18 16.81 -11.14
N ARG A 816 -19.65 17.99 -11.45
CA ARG A 816 -19.45 18.47 -12.82
C ARG A 816 -17.98 18.76 -13.13
N VAL A 817 -17.54 18.36 -14.31
CA VAL A 817 -16.17 18.49 -14.80
C VAL A 817 -16.20 19.26 -16.12
N PRO A 818 -15.63 20.48 -16.20
CA PRO A 818 -15.53 21.20 -17.45
C PRO A 818 -14.49 20.53 -18.36
N LEU A 819 -14.87 20.27 -19.62
CA LEU A 819 -13.96 19.68 -20.61
C LEU A 819 -12.96 20.74 -21.14
N GLU A 820 -11.81 20.26 -21.62
CA GLU A 820 -10.68 21.06 -22.12
C GLU A 820 -10.08 22.01 -21.05
N ARG A 821 -10.21 21.62 -19.78
CA ARG A 821 -9.71 22.32 -18.60
C ARG A 821 -8.87 21.39 -17.72
N LEU A 822 -8.05 22.00 -16.87
CA LEU A 822 -7.39 21.33 -15.76
C LEU A 822 -8.30 21.34 -14.53
N VAL A 823 -8.82 20.17 -14.17
CA VAL A 823 -9.72 20.01 -13.02
C VAL A 823 -8.99 19.25 -11.92
N ALA A 824 -8.84 19.86 -10.75
CA ALA A 824 -8.27 19.17 -9.59
C ALA A 824 -9.38 18.70 -8.63
N VAL A 825 -9.31 17.43 -8.25
CA VAL A 825 -10.15 16.82 -7.22
C VAL A 825 -9.31 16.71 -5.95
N THR A 826 -9.74 17.39 -4.90
CA THR A 826 -8.97 17.56 -3.66
C THR A 826 -9.85 17.35 -2.42
N GLY A 827 -9.25 17.48 -1.23
CA GLY A 827 -9.87 17.21 0.06
C GLY A 827 -9.09 16.24 0.94
N VAL A 828 -9.48 16.11 2.20
CA VAL A 828 -8.73 15.33 3.22
C VAL A 828 -8.60 13.84 2.90
N SER A 829 -7.63 13.14 3.52
CA SER A 829 -7.48 11.70 3.32
C SER A 829 -8.75 10.94 3.73
N GLY A 830 -9.20 9.99 2.92
CA GLY A 830 -10.45 9.25 3.17
C GLY A 830 -11.75 9.99 2.84
N SER A 831 -11.74 11.20 2.26
CA SER A 831 -12.96 11.96 1.93
C SER A 831 -13.77 11.41 0.74
N GLY A 832 -13.22 10.45 -0.02
CA GLY A 832 -13.87 9.82 -1.18
C GLY A 832 -13.35 10.26 -2.55
N LYS A 833 -12.20 10.95 -2.65
CA LYS A 833 -11.60 11.42 -3.92
C LYS A 833 -11.42 10.32 -4.97
N SER A 834 -10.66 9.28 -4.63
CA SER A 834 -10.43 8.16 -5.56
C SER A 834 -11.72 7.44 -5.91
N THR A 835 -12.65 7.31 -4.96
CA THR A 835 -13.98 6.73 -5.22
C THR A 835 -14.78 7.55 -6.22
N LEU A 836 -14.85 8.87 -6.05
CA LEU A 836 -15.56 9.73 -6.99
C LEU A 836 -14.90 9.72 -8.38
N SER A 837 -13.58 9.90 -8.42
CA SER A 837 -12.85 10.13 -9.67
C SER A 837 -12.55 8.84 -10.45
N ARG A 838 -12.04 7.79 -9.80
CA ARG A 838 -11.65 6.51 -10.44
C ARG A 838 -12.81 5.53 -10.48
N ASP A 839 -13.37 5.17 -9.32
CA ASP A 839 -14.31 4.05 -9.21
C ASP A 839 -15.70 4.38 -9.79
N VAL A 840 -16.10 5.65 -9.72
CA VAL A 840 -17.38 6.13 -10.26
C VAL A 840 -17.18 6.84 -11.60
N LEU A 841 -16.54 8.01 -11.64
CA LEU A 841 -16.48 8.83 -12.86
C LEU A 841 -15.72 8.11 -13.98
N LEU A 842 -14.46 7.73 -13.76
CA LEU A 842 -13.62 7.14 -14.80
C LEU A 842 -14.15 5.79 -15.29
N ALA A 843 -14.54 4.91 -14.37
CA ALA A 843 -15.06 3.58 -14.70
C ALA A 843 -16.29 3.66 -15.61
N ASN A 844 -17.26 4.52 -15.28
CA ASN A 844 -18.47 4.69 -16.08
C ASN A 844 -18.17 5.35 -17.44
N VAL A 845 -17.34 6.40 -17.47
CA VAL A 845 -16.99 7.10 -18.72
C VAL A 845 -16.19 6.18 -19.65
N ALA A 846 -15.23 5.43 -19.14
CA ALA A 846 -14.45 4.46 -19.92
C ALA A 846 -15.34 3.37 -20.53
N ALA A 847 -16.28 2.81 -19.76
CA ALA A 847 -17.21 1.80 -20.24
C ALA A 847 -18.11 2.34 -21.37
N TRP A 848 -18.67 3.53 -21.19
CA TRP A 848 -19.61 4.13 -22.15
C TRP A 848 -18.91 4.63 -23.42
N VAL A 849 -17.74 5.29 -23.29
CA VAL A 849 -16.91 5.70 -24.43
C VAL A 849 -16.39 4.48 -25.20
N GLY A 850 -15.93 3.44 -24.49
CA GLY A 850 -15.46 2.20 -25.10
C GLY A 850 -16.51 1.49 -25.95
N GLN A 851 -17.76 1.41 -25.46
CA GLN A 851 -18.86 0.87 -26.27
C GLN A 851 -19.17 1.75 -27.49
N ARG A 852 -19.21 3.08 -27.34
CA ARG A 852 -19.48 4.01 -28.45
C ARG A 852 -18.35 4.13 -29.47
N ALA A 853 -17.16 3.58 -29.21
CA ALA A 853 -16.06 3.58 -30.17
C ALA A 853 -16.42 2.80 -31.45
N THR A 854 -17.19 1.71 -31.33
CA THR A 854 -17.63 0.90 -32.46
C THR A 854 -19.01 1.30 -32.97
N LYS A 855 -19.28 1.12 -34.28
CA LYS A 855 -20.61 1.39 -34.85
C LYS A 855 -21.70 0.53 -34.18
N ALA A 856 -21.43 -0.76 -34.02
CA ALA A 856 -22.35 -1.70 -33.37
C ALA A 856 -22.66 -1.30 -31.92
N GLY A 857 -21.68 -0.79 -31.17
CA GLY A 857 -21.89 -0.34 -29.80
C GLY A 857 -22.67 0.98 -29.71
N ARG A 858 -22.52 1.90 -30.67
CA ARG A 858 -23.38 3.10 -30.79
C ARG A 858 -24.84 2.71 -31.03
N ASP A 859 -25.09 1.88 -32.03
CA ASP A 859 -26.45 1.41 -32.36
C ASP A 859 -27.10 0.67 -31.17
N ALA A 860 -26.32 -0.12 -30.43
CA ALA A 860 -26.79 -0.82 -29.23
C ALA A 860 -27.14 0.14 -28.08
N MET A 861 -26.34 1.20 -27.87
CA MET A 861 -26.59 2.20 -26.84
C MET A 861 -27.80 3.07 -27.18
N ASP A 862 -27.96 3.46 -28.44
CA ASP A 862 -29.14 4.18 -28.94
C ASP A 862 -30.43 3.33 -28.81
N ALA A 863 -30.30 1.99 -28.84
CA ALA A 863 -31.37 1.03 -28.55
C ALA A 863 -31.57 0.76 -27.04
N GLY A 864 -30.96 1.54 -26.15
CA GLY A 864 -31.12 1.45 -24.70
C GLY A 864 -30.27 0.36 -24.01
N LYS A 865 -29.31 -0.26 -24.70
CA LYS A 865 -28.42 -1.29 -24.15
C LYS A 865 -27.06 -0.69 -23.75
N ALA A 866 -27.10 0.34 -22.89
CA ALA A 866 -25.90 0.91 -22.30
C ALA A 866 -25.33 -0.02 -21.20
N PRO A 867 -24.01 0.01 -20.92
CA PRO A 867 -23.44 -0.66 -19.76
C PRO A 867 -24.08 -0.13 -18.47
N ALA A 868 -24.32 -1.03 -17.51
CA ALA A 868 -24.85 -0.64 -16.20
C ALA A 868 -23.91 0.35 -15.51
N LEU A 869 -24.48 1.43 -14.96
CA LEU A 869 -23.72 2.39 -14.18
C LEU A 869 -23.30 1.78 -12.84
N ILE A 870 -22.06 2.04 -12.46
CA ILE A 870 -21.47 1.60 -11.20
C ILE A 870 -21.46 2.78 -10.24
N GLY A 871 -22.09 2.63 -9.07
CA GLY A 871 -21.97 3.60 -7.98
C GLY A 871 -22.57 4.99 -8.24
N CYS A 872 -23.36 5.19 -9.29
CA CYS A 872 -24.05 6.45 -9.58
C CYS A 872 -25.43 6.22 -10.23
N LYS A 873 -26.26 7.27 -10.28
CA LYS A 873 -27.61 7.26 -10.88
C LYS A 873 -27.60 7.66 -12.36
N GLY A 874 -26.64 8.47 -12.78
CA GLY A 874 -26.58 8.97 -14.15
C GLY A 874 -25.20 9.53 -14.54
N LEU A 875 -24.94 9.54 -15.85
CA LEU A 875 -23.76 10.13 -16.46
C LEU A 875 -24.18 10.93 -17.70
N GLN A 876 -23.67 12.16 -17.86
CA GLN A 876 -24.03 13.07 -18.96
C GLN A 876 -22.79 13.76 -19.55
N GLY A 877 -22.79 14.11 -20.85
CA GLY A 877 -21.74 14.92 -21.47
C GLY A 877 -20.47 14.18 -21.90
N PHE A 878 -20.52 12.84 -21.90
CA PHE A 878 -19.42 11.97 -22.31
C PHE A 878 -19.24 11.89 -23.84
N GLU A 879 -20.20 12.38 -24.62
CA GLU A 879 -20.23 12.29 -26.08
C GLU A 879 -19.11 13.09 -26.77
N SER A 880 -18.56 14.09 -26.07
CA SER A 880 -17.40 14.89 -26.49
C SER A 880 -16.06 14.21 -26.26
N VAL A 881 -16.03 13.11 -25.49
CA VAL A 881 -14.80 12.38 -25.15
C VAL A 881 -14.58 11.23 -26.13
N ASP A 882 -13.40 11.15 -26.73
CA ASP A 882 -13.06 10.09 -27.70
C ASP A 882 -12.42 8.87 -27.04
N ARG A 883 -11.58 9.13 -26.04
CA ARG A 883 -10.78 8.14 -25.35
C ARG A 883 -10.59 8.55 -23.90
N VAL A 884 -10.48 7.56 -23.03
CA VAL A 884 -10.25 7.73 -21.59
C VAL A 884 -8.94 7.01 -21.26
N LEU A 885 -8.05 7.69 -20.56
CA LEU A 885 -6.75 7.16 -20.16
C LEU A 885 -6.48 7.46 -18.69
N GLU A 886 -6.18 6.41 -17.94
CA GLU A 886 -5.70 6.51 -16.57
C GLU A 886 -4.18 6.49 -16.53
N VAL A 887 -3.62 7.38 -15.71
CA VAL A 887 -2.18 7.46 -15.46
C VAL A 887 -1.95 7.40 -13.95
N ASP A 888 -1.72 6.18 -13.47
CA ASP A 888 -1.52 5.82 -12.06
C ASP A 888 -0.07 5.46 -11.73
N GLN A 889 0.20 5.26 -10.43
CA GLN A 889 1.50 4.89 -9.88
C GLN A 889 1.71 3.37 -9.76
N THR A 890 0.80 2.53 -10.27
CA THR A 890 0.94 1.08 -10.12
C THR A 890 2.22 0.58 -10.82
N PRO A 891 3.03 -0.28 -10.15
CA PRO A 891 4.21 -0.86 -10.76
C PRO A 891 3.82 -1.64 -12.01
N ILE A 892 4.57 -1.48 -13.10
CA ILE A 892 4.32 -2.14 -14.39
C ILE A 892 4.36 -3.68 -14.27
N GLY A 893 4.98 -4.22 -13.21
CA GLY A 893 4.80 -5.61 -12.78
C GLY A 893 5.29 -5.87 -11.35
N LYS A 894 4.55 -6.71 -10.60
CA LYS A 894 4.87 -7.07 -9.20
C LYS A 894 5.86 -8.24 -9.06
N THR A 895 6.06 -9.02 -10.12
CA THR A 895 6.92 -10.21 -10.10
C THR A 895 8.14 -10.05 -11.02
N PRO A 896 9.27 -10.72 -10.74
CA PRO A 896 10.43 -10.74 -11.65
C PRO A 896 10.12 -11.31 -13.05
N ARG A 897 8.97 -11.98 -13.19
CA ARG A 897 8.46 -12.55 -14.45
C ARG A 897 7.85 -11.49 -15.38
N SER A 898 7.41 -10.36 -14.84
CA SER A 898 6.90 -9.23 -15.62
C SER A 898 8.07 -8.38 -16.10
N CYS A 899 8.46 -8.53 -17.36
CA CYS A 899 9.45 -7.67 -18.01
C CYS A 899 8.80 -6.86 -19.16
N PRO A 900 9.43 -5.78 -19.63
CA PRO A 900 8.91 -4.95 -20.72
C PRO A 900 8.52 -5.76 -21.96
N ALA A 901 9.31 -6.78 -22.31
CA ALA A 901 9.04 -7.65 -23.46
C ALA A 901 7.74 -8.46 -23.33
N THR A 902 7.43 -8.95 -22.13
CA THR A 902 6.17 -9.66 -21.86
C THR A 902 4.99 -8.72 -21.71
N TYR A 903 5.21 -7.52 -21.14
CA TYR A 903 4.15 -6.53 -20.92
C TYR A 903 3.63 -5.95 -22.24
N ILE A 904 4.54 -5.62 -23.17
CA ILE A 904 4.18 -5.09 -24.49
C ILE A 904 3.76 -6.21 -25.46
N GLY A 905 4.10 -7.46 -25.14
CA GLY A 905 3.63 -8.65 -25.86
C GLY A 905 4.45 -9.05 -27.08
N PHE A 906 5.56 -8.34 -27.39
CA PHE A 906 6.43 -8.73 -28.52
C PHE A 906 7.28 -9.98 -28.22
N TRP A 907 7.40 -10.37 -26.94
CA TRP A 907 8.12 -11.58 -26.53
C TRP A 907 7.55 -12.86 -27.16
N ASP A 908 6.24 -12.93 -27.39
CA ASP A 908 5.59 -14.09 -28.01
C ASP A 908 6.06 -14.32 -29.45
N THR A 909 6.33 -13.23 -30.17
CA THR A 909 6.84 -13.26 -31.54
C THR A 909 8.29 -13.74 -31.55
N ILE A 910 9.11 -13.31 -30.60
CA ILE A 910 10.50 -13.78 -30.42
C ILE A 910 10.54 -15.29 -30.09
N ARG A 911 9.66 -15.78 -29.20
CA ARG A 911 9.58 -17.22 -28.88
C ARG A 911 9.26 -18.07 -30.10
N LYS A 912 8.32 -17.62 -30.94
CA LYS A 912 7.96 -18.30 -32.20
C LYS A 912 9.14 -18.31 -33.17
N LEU A 913 9.86 -17.20 -33.28
CA LEU A 913 11.06 -17.09 -34.13
C LEU A 913 12.14 -18.11 -33.73
N PHE A 914 12.45 -18.23 -32.44
CA PHE A 914 13.44 -19.20 -31.96
C PHE A 914 13.01 -20.67 -32.21
N ALA A 915 11.71 -20.96 -32.09
CA ALA A 915 11.16 -22.29 -32.43
C ALA A 915 11.26 -22.64 -33.92
N GLU A 916 11.37 -21.64 -34.80
CA GLU A 916 11.49 -21.86 -36.24
C GLU A 916 12.92 -22.12 -36.72
N THR A 917 13.92 -21.94 -35.85
CA THR A 917 15.33 -22.20 -36.16
C THR A 917 15.59 -23.67 -36.48
N LEU A 918 16.61 -23.95 -37.31
CA LEU A 918 17.01 -25.32 -37.65
C LEU A 918 17.43 -26.11 -36.40
N GLU A 919 18.13 -25.45 -35.47
CA GLU A 919 18.58 -26.00 -34.20
C GLU A 919 17.43 -26.37 -33.26
N ALA A 920 16.37 -25.56 -33.20
CA ALA A 920 15.17 -25.87 -32.44
C ALA A 920 14.37 -27.01 -33.08
N LYS A 921 14.16 -26.96 -34.40
CA LYS A 921 13.42 -27.99 -35.15
C LYS A 921 14.08 -29.36 -35.07
N ALA A 922 15.41 -29.43 -35.18
CA ALA A 922 16.17 -30.67 -35.04
C ALA A 922 16.02 -31.30 -33.64
N ARG A 923 15.79 -30.49 -32.61
CA ARG A 923 15.59 -30.93 -31.23
C ARG A 923 14.11 -31.06 -30.82
N GLY A 924 13.17 -30.81 -31.74
CA GLY A 924 11.73 -30.86 -31.47
C GLY A 924 11.22 -29.73 -30.56
N TYR A 925 11.94 -28.61 -30.46
CA TYR A 925 11.55 -27.51 -29.58
C TYR A 925 10.48 -26.62 -30.21
N ALA A 926 9.38 -26.44 -29.50
CA ALA A 926 8.31 -25.49 -29.83
C ALA A 926 8.47 -24.17 -29.06
N ALA A 927 7.66 -23.16 -29.40
CA ALA A 927 7.68 -21.83 -28.74
C ALA A 927 7.52 -21.90 -27.21
N GLY A 928 6.83 -22.93 -26.70
CA GLY A 928 6.69 -23.19 -25.27
C GLY A 928 8.01 -23.52 -24.55
N ARG A 929 9.03 -24.07 -25.24
CA ARG A 929 10.36 -24.32 -24.66
C ARG A 929 11.07 -22.99 -24.36
N PHE A 930 10.85 -21.98 -25.20
CA PHE A 930 11.47 -20.65 -25.16
C PHE A 930 10.77 -19.67 -24.21
N SER A 931 9.97 -20.21 -23.30
CA SER A 931 9.18 -19.45 -22.34
C SER A 931 9.75 -19.60 -20.94
N PHE A 932 10.19 -18.50 -20.35
CA PHE A 932 10.68 -18.51 -18.96
C PHE A 932 9.53 -18.59 -17.93
N ASN A 933 8.29 -18.26 -18.34
CA ASN A 933 7.11 -18.36 -17.48
C ASN A 933 6.57 -19.78 -17.38
N THR A 934 6.56 -20.50 -18.51
CA THR A 934 5.87 -21.79 -18.67
C THR A 934 6.71 -22.70 -19.56
N GLY A 935 6.97 -23.95 -19.16
CA GLY A 935 7.65 -24.92 -20.01
C GLY A 935 9.01 -25.39 -19.50
N GLU A 936 9.54 -26.42 -20.16
CA GLU A 936 10.72 -27.18 -19.72
C GLU A 936 12.07 -26.51 -20.03
N GLY A 937 12.08 -25.39 -20.76
CA GLY A 937 13.32 -24.69 -21.11
C GLY A 937 13.78 -23.68 -20.07
N ARG A 938 12.96 -23.39 -19.06
CA ARG A 938 13.32 -22.46 -17.97
C ARG A 938 14.41 -23.04 -17.08
N CYS A 939 15.21 -22.18 -16.49
CA CYS A 939 16.19 -22.58 -15.48
C CYS A 939 15.46 -23.21 -14.28
N PRO A 940 15.82 -24.44 -13.87
CA PRO A 940 15.15 -25.12 -12.76
C PRO A 940 15.45 -24.49 -11.40
N ALA A 941 16.61 -23.83 -11.24
CA ALA A 941 17.04 -23.28 -9.95
C ALA A 941 16.31 -21.99 -9.55
N CYS A 942 15.93 -21.15 -10.52
CA CYS A 942 15.19 -19.91 -10.29
C CYS A 942 13.78 -19.94 -10.91
N GLU A 943 13.35 -21.09 -11.44
CA GLU A 943 12.07 -21.26 -12.15
C GLU A 943 11.79 -20.17 -13.19
N GLY A 944 12.81 -19.78 -13.94
CA GLY A 944 12.72 -18.73 -14.96
C GLY A 944 12.67 -17.28 -14.46
N GLN A 945 12.91 -17.02 -13.18
CA GLN A 945 12.95 -15.65 -12.64
C GLN A 945 14.27 -14.91 -12.92
N GLY A 946 15.38 -15.64 -13.11
CA GLY A 946 16.73 -15.08 -13.28
C GLY A 946 17.40 -14.60 -11.98
N VAL A 947 16.59 -14.35 -10.96
CA VAL A 947 17.02 -14.02 -9.60
C VAL A 947 16.48 -15.06 -8.62
N ARG A 948 17.15 -15.23 -7.48
CA ARG A 948 16.65 -15.98 -6.35
C ARG A 948 16.32 -15.00 -5.23
N THR A 949 15.12 -15.13 -4.71
CA THR A 949 14.72 -14.45 -3.48
C THR A 949 15.25 -15.27 -2.31
N ILE A 950 16.18 -14.71 -1.56
CA ILE A 950 16.65 -15.28 -0.30
C ILE A 950 15.67 -14.78 0.76
N GLU A 951 14.86 -15.71 1.25
CA GLU A 951 13.93 -15.44 2.34
C GLU A 951 14.69 -15.13 3.62
N MET A 952 14.34 -14.01 4.24
CA MET A 952 14.90 -13.60 5.53
C MET A 952 13.83 -13.82 6.61
N SER A 953 14.19 -14.43 7.74
CA SER A 953 13.19 -14.75 8.78
C SER A 953 12.63 -13.52 9.52
N PHE A 954 13.37 -12.41 9.53
CA PHE A 954 13.04 -11.20 10.31
C PHE A 954 13.24 -9.90 9.52
N LEU A 955 13.78 -9.98 8.31
CA LEU A 955 14.10 -8.83 7.45
C LEU A 955 13.33 -8.95 6.13
N PRO A 956 13.20 -7.88 5.34
CA PRO A 956 12.72 -8.00 3.97
C PRO A 956 13.59 -8.96 3.16
N ASP A 957 12.96 -9.73 2.28
CA ASP A 957 13.66 -10.68 1.43
C ASP A 957 14.65 -9.98 0.49
N VAL A 958 15.82 -10.59 0.30
CA VAL A 958 16.87 -10.05 -0.57
C VAL A 958 16.86 -10.81 -1.89
N LYS A 959 16.90 -10.08 -3.00
CA LYS A 959 16.98 -10.68 -4.35
C LYS A 959 18.45 -10.72 -4.78
N VAL A 960 18.94 -11.91 -5.08
CA VAL A 960 20.29 -12.12 -5.63
C VAL A 960 20.22 -12.71 -7.04
N PRO A 961 21.18 -12.42 -7.93
CA PRO A 961 21.27 -13.11 -9.22
C PRO A 961 21.32 -14.63 -9.06
N CYS A 962 20.66 -15.36 -9.94
CA CYS A 962 20.70 -16.82 -9.90
C CYS A 962 22.11 -17.33 -10.22
N GLU A 963 22.70 -18.11 -9.33
CA GLU A 963 24.05 -18.66 -9.49
C GLU A 963 24.16 -19.67 -10.64
N VAL A 964 23.05 -20.28 -11.08
CA VAL A 964 23.05 -21.33 -12.11
C VAL A 964 22.93 -20.78 -13.51
N CYS A 965 22.00 -19.84 -13.73
CA CYS A 965 21.78 -19.24 -15.05
C CYS A 965 22.39 -17.85 -15.19
N HIS A 966 22.98 -17.30 -14.12
CA HIS A 966 23.55 -15.95 -14.08
C HIS A 966 22.59 -14.88 -14.62
N GLY A 967 21.29 -15.02 -14.31
CA GLY A 967 20.26 -14.10 -14.80
C GLY A 967 19.63 -14.46 -16.15
N ALA A 968 20.14 -15.45 -16.89
CA ALA A 968 19.68 -15.78 -18.25
C ALA A 968 18.29 -16.45 -18.29
N ARG A 969 17.73 -16.87 -17.14
CA ARG A 969 16.39 -17.46 -16.96
C ARG A 969 16.11 -18.81 -17.63
N PHE A 970 16.97 -19.30 -18.52
CA PHE A 970 16.81 -20.57 -19.23
C PHE A 970 17.85 -21.63 -18.79
N ASN A 971 17.58 -22.90 -19.09
CA ASN A 971 18.55 -23.98 -18.90
C ASN A 971 19.58 -24.03 -20.04
N PRO A 972 20.75 -24.68 -19.82
CA PRO A 972 21.83 -24.71 -20.81
C PRO A 972 21.41 -25.26 -22.17
N GLU A 973 20.50 -26.25 -22.20
CA GLU A 973 20.03 -26.87 -23.45
C GLU A 973 19.19 -25.91 -24.30
N THR A 974 18.42 -25.03 -23.66
CA THR A 974 17.62 -24.01 -24.34
C THR A 974 18.51 -22.84 -24.79
N LEU A 975 19.52 -22.49 -24.00
CA LEU A 975 20.52 -21.48 -24.37
C LEU A 975 21.43 -21.92 -25.53
N ALA A 976 21.53 -23.22 -25.80
CA ALA A 976 22.28 -23.74 -26.94
C ALA A 976 21.62 -23.48 -28.30
N VAL A 977 20.35 -23.05 -28.34
CA VAL A 977 19.69 -22.62 -29.57
C VAL A 977 19.96 -21.16 -29.81
N SER A 978 20.54 -20.84 -30.96
CA SER A 978 20.90 -19.48 -31.34
C SER A 978 20.11 -18.96 -32.53
N TRP A 979 19.87 -17.65 -32.54
CA TRP A 979 19.39 -16.91 -33.71
C TRP A 979 20.32 -15.73 -33.93
N ARG A 980 20.89 -15.62 -35.14
CA ARG A 980 21.96 -14.65 -35.47
C ARG A 980 23.13 -14.64 -34.45
N GLY A 981 23.50 -15.83 -33.95
CA GLY A 981 24.63 -16.00 -33.02
C GLY A 981 24.33 -15.61 -31.57
N LYS A 982 23.08 -15.31 -31.21
CA LYS A 982 22.66 -14.99 -29.83
C LYS A 982 21.62 -16.01 -29.37
N SER A 983 21.75 -16.48 -28.14
CA SER A 983 20.74 -17.32 -27.50
C SER A 983 19.52 -16.50 -27.11
N ILE A 984 18.41 -17.16 -26.78
CA ILE A 984 17.22 -16.46 -26.29
C ILE A 984 17.47 -15.75 -24.95
N GLY A 985 18.38 -16.27 -24.13
CA GLY A 985 18.80 -15.63 -22.87
C GLY A 985 19.57 -14.34 -23.15
N ASP A 986 20.47 -14.37 -24.13
CA ASP A 986 21.21 -13.19 -24.56
C ASP A 986 20.26 -12.13 -25.11
N VAL A 987 19.29 -12.52 -25.94
CA VAL A 987 18.25 -11.61 -26.47
C VAL A 987 17.41 -10.99 -25.35
N LEU A 988 17.16 -11.69 -24.25
CA LEU A 988 16.42 -11.14 -23.11
C LEU A 988 17.25 -10.17 -22.27
N GLN A 989 18.58 -10.32 -22.28
CA GLN A 989 19.53 -9.43 -21.62
C GLN A 989 20.01 -8.30 -22.52
N MET A 990 19.61 -8.30 -23.80
CA MET A 990 19.88 -7.17 -24.70
C MET A 990 19.15 -5.94 -24.19
N GLU A 991 19.88 -4.85 -24.26
CA GLU A 991 19.33 -3.52 -24.14
C GLU A 991 18.42 -3.24 -25.34
N VAL A 992 17.42 -2.38 -25.15
CA VAL A 992 16.38 -2.18 -26.16
C VAL A 992 16.96 -1.57 -27.43
N ASP A 993 17.95 -0.68 -27.34
CA ASP A 993 18.67 -0.13 -28.49
C ASP A 993 19.37 -1.22 -29.32
N GLU A 994 20.07 -2.16 -28.65
CA GLU A 994 20.69 -3.31 -29.33
C GLU A 994 19.60 -4.17 -29.98
N ALA A 995 18.48 -4.38 -29.30
CA ALA A 995 17.37 -5.17 -29.80
C ALA A 995 16.67 -4.51 -31.01
N VAL A 996 16.51 -3.18 -31.05
CA VAL A 996 15.93 -2.43 -32.19
C VAL A 996 16.73 -2.70 -33.45
N GLU A 997 18.06 -2.56 -33.39
CA GLU A 997 18.94 -2.82 -34.52
C GLU A 997 18.95 -4.32 -34.89
N PHE A 998 19.05 -5.18 -33.88
CA PHE A 998 19.09 -6.64 -34.06
C PHE A 998 17.83 -7.21 -34.73
N PHE A 999 16.65 -6.63 -34.44
CA PHE A 999 15.37 -7.01 -35.02
C PHE A 999 14.86 -6.07 -36.13
N ALA A 1000 15.67 -5.13 -36.63
CA ALA A 1000 15.24 -4.12 -37.61
C ALA A 1000 14.54 -4.69 -38.86
N SER A 1001 14.90 -5.91 -39.27
CA SER A 1001 14.28 -6.62 -40.41
C SER A 1001 12.88 -7.20 -40.12
N MET A 1002 12.35 -7.08 -38.89
CA MET A 1002 11.10 -7.69 -38.44
C MET A 1002 10.17 -6.63 -37.81
N PRO A 1003 9.27 -6.01 -38.61
CA PRO A 1003 8.44 -4.90 -38.13
C PRO A 1003 7.55 -5.21 -36.93
N SER A 1004 7.11 -6.47 -36.77
CA SER A 1004 6.28 -6.91 -35.64
C SER A 1004 7.02 -6.96 -34.30
N ILE A 1005 8.36 -6.94 -34.31
CA ILE A 1005 9.23 -6.89 -33.13
C ILE A 1005 9.89 -5.51 -33.04
N ALA A 1006 10.40 -4.99 -34.16
CA ALA A 1006 11.08 -3.71 -34.24
C ALA A 1006 10.18 -2.52 -33.92
N HIS A 1007 8.90 -2.49 -34.33
CA HIS A 1007 8.03 -1.35 -34.03
C HIS A 1007 7.73 -1.23 -32.51
N PRO A 1008 7.39 -2.30 -31.78
CA PRO A 1008 7.29 -2.22 -30.32
C PRO A 1008 8.60 -1.82 -29.61
N LEU A 1009 9.75 -2.32 -30.07
CA LEU A 1009 11.06 -1.93 -29.54
C LEU A 1009 11.40 -0.48 -29.86
N GLN A 1010 11.06 0.00 -31.05
CA GLN A 1010 11.21 1.41 -31.44
C GLN A 1010 10.33 2.31 -30.58
N LEU A 1011 9.12 1.86 -30.20
CA LEU A 1011 8.29 2.61 -29.27
C LEU A 1011 8.91 2.68 -27.88
N LEU A 1012 9.54 1.60 -27.40
CA LEU A 1012 10.30 1.59 -26.15
C LEU A 1012 11.49 2.55 -26.21
N GLN A 1013 12.27 2.50 -27.29
CA GLN A 1013 13.37 3.43 -27.55
C GLN A 1013 12.88 4.89 -27.64
N ASP A 1014 11.77 5.13 -28.36
CA ASP A 1014 11.16 6.46 -28.52
C ASP A 1014 10.68 7.05 -27.19
N VAL A 1015 10.34 6.21 -26.21
CA VAL A 1015 9.99 6.64 -24.83
C VAL A 1015 11.20 6.58 -23.88
N GLY A 1016 12.42 6.38 -24.40
CA GLY A 1016 13.68 6.42 -23.64
C GLY A 1016 13.91 5.25 -22.71
N LEU A 1017 13.33 4.09 -23.05
CA LEU A 1017 13.62 2.78 -22.47
C LEU A 1017 14.53 1.95 -23.38
N GLY A 1018 15.16 2.64 -24.34
CA GLY A 1018 16.12 2.15 -25.34
C GLY A 1018 17.41 1.78 -24.69
#